data_AF-A0A559L1M8-F1
#
_entry.id   AF-A0A559L1M8-F1
#
_cell.length_a   1.000
_cell.length_b   1.000
_cell.length_c   1.000
_cell.angle_alpha   90.00
_cell.angle_beta   90.00
_cell.angle_gamma   90.00
#
_symmetry.space_group_name_H-M   'P 1'
#
loop_
_entity.id
_entity.type
_entity.pdbx_description
1 polymer ?
#
loop_
_entity_poly.entity_id
_entity_poly.type
_entity_poly.pdbx_seq_one_letter_code
_entity_poly.pdbx_strand_id
1 'polypeptide(L)'
;MKFFQRKKAVTVENRLEASPPATSSTRKIFPTGIKLLHSPTNSVDAVVDIVFVHGLTGHREKTWTAANASEPWPKLLLPSKLPTARVLTFGYDALVADWQGVVSQSRIHNHAWNLLTSLASYREDDDTNERPIIFVCHSLGGLVCEDALFTSRQRSEPHLQNIIQSTRGIAFLGTPHHGAGLARWAKLLSISIGIVKQTNTEIVAVLKRDSEVLARIQDGFHTIVLARGKEGQPIEISCFFEQLPLPVVGQVVPQDSAVLPGYIPIGIRGNHMDMTKFASVDDPGFVAVCGELRRWTKQLSKAAEPVENPIPSKSSSAFEEQGQSVSSRQPAVRGDVRSISSLAAQSDSQGTRFSGASVPTTFGKVPHDSNLECSPNEGQKDGTWTVLHAAVRNGSLQGVAAVLELGFDPNSQDEKGLTPLLVAACLGQFEISQRLVGAGAKVTITDFQGMTPLRGAAAIGAVKIVQFLIEEGADLELAPNENRDTPLIIAAAKNHLEVVKLLLVAGANTQAQTKSGWSALHFALFTKNADMAIYILEHNPDINSSTTVGLRPLHLAALAGFADICARILDFGAEMDATDNGGVTALRTAVQAGQLEVVKLLVERGSRTDILAADGHRLCDIALISGHMAVYQYLEGRATTG
;
A
#
# COMPACT_ATOMS: atom_id res chain seq x y z
N MET A 1 12.02 -19.77 70.85
CA MET A 1 11.87 -21.04 70.08
C MET A 1 10.38 -21.23 69.81
N LYS A 2 9.96 -21.25 68.53
CA LYS A 2 9.34 -22.40 67.82
C LYS A 2 8.13 -23.01 68.58
N PHE A 3 6.90 -23.18 68.06
CA PHE A 3 6.42 -23.46 66.71
C PHE A 3 4.85 -23.39 66.65
N PHE A 4 4.34 -22.96 65.50
CA PHE A 4 3.14 -23.36 64.73
C PHE A 4 1.67 -23.21 65.19
N GLN A 5 0.89 -22.85 64.16
CA GLN A 5 -0.45 -22.27 64.11
C GLN A 5 -1.61 -23.28 63.97
N ARG A 6 -2.77 -22.76 64.40
CA ARG A 6 -4.16 -23.23 64.26
C ARG A 6 -4.67 -23.24 62.81
N LYS A 7 -5.65 -24.12 62.54
CA LYS A 7 -6.65 -23.97 61.46
C LYS A 7 -8.08 -24.15 62.00
N LYS A 8 -8.97 -23.29 61.51
CA LYS A 8 -10.43 -23.39 61.19
C LYS A 8 -11.12 -22.08 61.62
N ALA A 9 -11.50 -21.22 60.67
CA ALA A 9 -12.65 -21.26 59.76
C ALA A 9 -13.79 -20.39 60.32
N VAL A 10 -14.06 -19.26 59.66
CA VAL A 10 -15.31 -18.49 59.81
C VAL A 10 -15.73 -17.99 58.43
N THR A 11 -17.00 -18.25 58.16
CA THR A 11 -17.82 -17.92 56.98
C THR A 11 -18.03 -16.41 56.84
N VAL A 12 -18.04 -15.88 55.60
CA VAL A 12 -18.66 -14.57 55.30
C VAL A 12 -19.37 -14.65 53.94
N GLU A 13 -20.64 -14.27 53.96
CA GLU A 13 -21.57 -14.19 52.84
C GLU A 13 -21.31 -12.98 51.92
N ASN A 14 -21.77 -13.15 50.68
CA ASN A 14 -21.76 -12.25 49.53
C ASN A 14 -22.22 -10.81 49.80
N ARG A 15 -21.44 -9.85 49.29
CA ARG A 15 -21.95 -8.59 48.74
C ARG A 15 -21.26 -8.31 47.41
N LEU A 16 -22.06 -8.30 46.34
CA LEU A 16 -21.65 -7.96 44.98
C LEU A 16 -21.32 -6.46 44.92
N GLU A 17 -20.03 -6.11 44.86
CA GLU A 17 -19.57 -4.81 44.36
C GLU A 17 -19.09 -4.99 42.92
N ALA A 18 -19.83 -4.39 42.00
CA ALA A 18 -19.49 -4.33 40.59
C ALA A 18 -18.17 -3.57 40.41
N SER A 19 -17.15 -4.25 39.88
CA SER A 19 -15.91 -3.62 39.45
C SER A 19 -16.17 -2.69 38.26
N PRO A 20 -15.55 -1.50 38.18
CA PRO A 20 -15.67 -0.64 37.01
C PRO A 20 -15.05 -1.35 35.79
N PRO A 21 -15.60 -1.15 34.57
CA PRO A 21 -15.07 -1.80 33.39
C PRO A 21 -13.63 -1.33 33.14
N ALA A 22 -12.72 -2.30 32.99
CA ALA A 22 -11.34 -2.05 32.59
C ALA A 22 -11.31 -1.50 31.16
N THR A 23 -11.40 -0.18 31.02
CA THR A 23 -11.02 0.55 29.81
C THR A 23 -9.58 1.03 29.97
N SER A 24 -8.62 0.24 29.51
CA SER A 24 -7.29 0.78 29.19
C SER A 24 -6.66 0.03 28.02
N SER A 25 -7.15 0.33 26.81
CA SER A 25 -6.29 0.24 25.63
C SER A 25 -5.13 1.21 25.84
N THR A 26 -3.93 0.70 26.11
CA THR A 26 -2.71 1.51 26.17
C THR A 26 -2.45 2.11 24.78
N ARG A 27 -2.94 3.34 24.57
CA ARG A 27 -2.67 4.14 23.37
C ARG A 27 -1.15 4.30 23.26
N LYS A 28 -0.54 3.78 22.19
CA LYS A 28 0.89 4.00 21.92
C LYS A 28 1.12 5.50 21.79
N ILE A 29 1.93 6.09 22.66
CA ILE A 29 2.27 7.51 22.62
C ILE A 29 3.37 7.69 21.57
N PHE A 30 3.10 8.50 20.54
CA PHE A 30 4.10 8.89 19.54
C PHE A 30 4.79 10.18 19.99
N PRO A 31 6.14 10.27 19.92
CA PRO A 31 6.84 11.51 20.26
C PRO A 31 6.64 12.54 19.15
N THR A 32 5.74 13.50 19.35
CA THR A 32 5.45 14.60 18.41
C THR A 32 6.31 15.85 18.69
N GLY A 33 6.43 16.73 17.70
CA GLY A 33 7.12 18.02 17.78
C GLY A 33 8.64 17.95 17.54
N ILE A 34 9.31 19.09 17.71
CA ILE A 34 10.76 19.25 17.55
C ILE A 34 11.49 18.71 18.79
N LYS A 35 12.65 18.06 18.56
CA LYS A 35 13.60 17.64 19.59
C LYS A 35 15.02 18.00 19.16
N LEU A 36 15.79 18.57 20.09
CA LEU A 36 17.23 18.75 19.95
C LEU A 36 17.96 17.42 20.14
N LEU A 37 18.75 17.01 19.15
CA LEU A 37 19.62 15.84 19.23
C LEU A 37 21.06 16.22 19.60
N HIS A 38 21.55 17.32 19.05
CA HIS A 38 22.89 17.82 19.29
C HIS A 38 22.95 19.34 19.09
N SER A 39 23.77 20.01 19.90
CA SER A 39 24.20 21.39 19.71
C SER A 39 25.71 21.46 19.93
N PRO A 40 26.43 22.34 19.20
CA PRO A 40 27.82 22.66 19.50
C PRO A 40 27.98 23.12 20.95
N THR A 41 29.18 22.94 21.52
CA THR A 41 29.47 23.23 22.93
C THR A 41 29.16 24.68 23.32
N ASN A 42 29.38 25.65 22.42
CA ASN A 42 28.81 26.98 22.53
C ASN A 42 27.73 27.13 21.46
N SER A 43 26.51 27.51 21.87
CA SER A 43 25.38 27.70 20.96
C SER A 43 25.61 28.79 19.91
N VAL A 44 26.50 29.74 20.18
CA VAL A 44 26.91 30.81 19.25
C VAL A 44 27.75 30.26 18.08
N ASP A 45 28.41 29.12 18.26
CA ASP A 45 29.23 28.48 17.21
C ASP A 45 28.36 27.73 16.18
N ALA A 46 27.05 27.61 16.42
CA ALA A 46 26.12 26.98 15.51
C ALA A 46 25.84 27.89 14.29
N VAL A 47 26.31 27.48 13.12
CA VAL A 47 26.16 28.23 11.86
C VAL A 47 24.98 27.76 11.01
N VAL A 48 24.42 26.59 11.32
CA VAL A 48 23.32 25.97 10.56
C VAL A 48 22.49 25.06 11.46
N ASP A 49 21.18 25.03 11.22
CA ASP A 49 20.27 24.03 11.75
C ASP A 49 20.06 22.92 10.73
N ILE A 50 20.31 21.68 11.11
CA ILE A 50 19.99 20.49 10.32
C ILE A 50 18.76 19.82 10.94
N VAL A 51 17.65 19.83 10.21
CA VAL A 51 16.34 19.36 10.69
C VAL A 51 15.99 18.03 10.03
N PHE A 52 15.99 16.97 10.82
CA PHE A 52 15.66 15.62 10.38
C PHE A 52 14.14 15.36 10.50
N VAL A 53 13.48 15.13 9.36
CA VAL A 53 12.04 14.87 9.26
C VAL A 53 11.81 13.42 8.88
N HIS A 54 11.24 12.63 9.80
CA HIS A 54 11.08 11.19 9.60
C HIS A 54 9.93 10.83 8.64
N GLY A 55 9.92 9.58 8.18
CA GLY A 55 8.86 9.00 7.34
C GLY A 55 7.70 8.35 8.11
N LEU A 56 7.00 7.40 7.47
CA LEU A 56 5.73 6.84 7.96
C LEU A 56 5.78 6.03 9.27
N THR A 57 6.96 5.69 9.78
CA THR A 57 7.08 4.92 11.03
C THR A 57 6.75 5.75 12.27
N GLY A 58 6.62 7.07 12.16
CA GLY A 58 6.17 7.96 13.24
C GLY A 58 7.19 8.13 14.37
N HIS A 59 8.38 7.55 14.27
CA HIS A 59 9.36 7.53 15.35
C HIS A 59 10.60 8.33 14.97
N ARG A 60 10.64 9.59 15.45
CA ARG A 60 11.68 10.59 15.13
C ARG A 60 13.12 10.18 15.42
N GLU A 61 13.33 9.18 16.28
CA GLU A 61 14.68 8.65 16.58
C GLU A 61 14.97 7.35 15.85
N LYS A 62 14.11 6.33 15.97
CA LYS A 62 14.31 5.00 15.36
C LYS A 62 14.49 5.02 13.85
N THR A 63 13.96 6.03 13.16
CA THR A 63 14.18 6.22 11.71
C THR A 63 15.66 6.38 11.38
N TRP A 64 16.42 7.02 12.27
CA TRP A 64 17.84 7.34 12.07
C TRP A 64 18.76 6.49 12.94
N THR A 65 18.24 5.42 13.55
CA THR A 65 19.01 4.51 14.41
C THR A 65 19.28 3.21 13.65
N ALA A 66 20.56 2.87 13.50
CA ALA A 66 20.98 1.57 12.95
C ALA A 66 20.52 0.42 13.86
N ALA A 67 20.32 -0.78 13.30
CA ALA A 67 19.78 -1.93 14.03
C ALA A 67 20.57 -2.28 15.32
N ASN A 68 21.86 -1.97 15.32
CA ASN A 68 22.79 -2.35 16.38
C ASN A 68 23.14 -1.16 17.30
N ALA A 69 22.51 0.00 17.09
CA ALA A 69 22.82 1.25 17.78
C ALA A 69 21.73 1.60 18.80
N SER A 70 22.13 2.17 19.95
CA SER A 70 21.21 2.66 20.97
C SER A 70 20.73 4.09 20.70
N GLU A 71 21.46 4.86 19.91
CA GLU A 71 21.18 6.26 19.61
C GLU A 71 21.22 6.53 18.09
N PRO A 72 20.50 7.56 17.60
CA PRO A 72 20.44 7.86 16.17
C PRO A 72 21.77 8.45 15.67
N TRP A 73 22.18 8.09 14.44
CA TRP A 73 23.46 8.52 13.87
C TRP A 73 23.60 10.05 13.70
N PRO A 74 22.53 10.86 13.51
CA PRO A 74 22.66 12.32 13.52
C PRO A 74 23.18 12.87 14.85
N LYS A 75 22.99 12.14 15.96
CA LYS A 75 23.56 12.47 17.25
C LYS A 75 24.98 11.93 17.41
N LEU A 76 25.24 10.71 16.97
CA LEU A 76 26.51 10.02 17.21
C LEU A 76 27.62 10.35 16.21
N LEU A 77 27.30 10.39 14.91
CA LEU A 77 28.28 10.44 13.83
C LEU A 77 28.43 11.85 13.25
N LEU A 78 27.31 12.55 13.07
CA LEU A 78 27.30 13.85 12.39
C LEU A 78 28.14 14.93 13.08
N PRO A 79 28.18 15.07 14.42
CA PRO A 79 29.00 16.09 15.09
C PRO A 79 30.49 15.97 14.80
N SER A 80 31.00 14.76 14.54
CA SER A 80 32.41 14.56 14.18
C SER A 80 32.78 15.10 12.80
N LYS A 81 31.79 15.28 11.91
CA LYS A 81 31.97 15.76 10.53
C LYS A 81 31.50 17.20 10.37
N LEU A 82 30.49 17.61 11.13
CA LEU A 82 29.86 18.94 11.12
C LEU A 82 29.77 19.50 12.55
N PRO A 83 30.90 19.88 13.17
CA PRO A 83 30.93 20.30 14.57
C PRO A 83 30.20 21.63 14.85
N THR A 84 29.90 22.41 13.81
CA THR A 84 29.22 23.71 13.89
C THR A 84 27.72 23.62 13.53
N ALA A 85 27.19 22.40 13.36
CA ALA A 85 25.77 22.20 13.05
C ALA A 85 24.97 21.93 14.34
N ARG A 86 23.84 22.61 14.49
CA ARG A 86 22.80 22.21 15.46
C ARG A 86 21.89 21.19 14.80
N VAL A 87 21.63 20.08 15.48
CA VAL A 87 20.86 18.95 14.92
C VAL A 87 19.52 18.85 15.64
N LEU A 88 18.45 19.04 14.88
CA LEU A 88 17.06 18.92 15.33
C LEU A 88 16.42 17.71 14.64
N THR A 89 15.42 17.11 15.29
CA THR A 89 14.54 16.13 14.65
C THR A 89 13.08 16.44 14.92
N PHE A 90 12.24 16.33 13.90
CA PHE A 90 10.81 16.53 13.99
C PHE A 90 10.09 15.20 14.03
N GLY A 91 9.19 15.05 15.02
CA GLY A 91 8.27 13.93 15.17
C GLY A 91 6.83 14.31 14.85
N TYR A 92 6.09 13.45 14.17
CA TYR A 92 4.65 13.57 14.01
C TYR A 92 3.98 12.20 14.00
N ASP A 93 2.71 12.16 14.38
CA ASP A 93 1.93 10.94 14.27
C ASP A 93 1.69 10.61 12.80
N ALA A 94 2.51 9.70 12.27
CA ALA A 94 2.41 9.27 10.89
C ALA A 94 1.36 8.16 10.69
N LEU A 95 0.72 7.67 11.76
CA LEU A 95 -0.46 6.82 11.64
C LEU A 95 -1.66 7.73 11.33
N VAL A 96 -2.11 7.73 10.08
CA VAL A 96 -3.29 8.47 9.61
C VAL A 96 -4.59 7.81 10.15
N ALA A 97 -4.68 7.36 11.41
CA ALA A 97 -5.95 6.91 11.99
C ALA A 97 -6.03 7.24 13.49
N ASP A 98 -6.92 8.16 13.82
CA ASP A 98 -7.65 8.09 15.08
C ASP A 98 -9.06 7.65 14.72
N TRP A 99 -9.43 6.45 15.16
CA TRP A 99 -10.65 5.71 14.84
C TRP A 99 -11.88 6.27 15.57
N GLN A 100 -11.71 7.37 16.30
CA GLN A 100 -12.74 8.05 17.09
C GLN A 100 -13.01 9.50 16.64
N GLY A 101 -12.34 9.99 15.58
CA GLY A 101 -12.40 11.39 15.15
C GLY A 101 -13.03 11.60 13.76
N VAL A 102 -13.66 12.76 13.58
CA VAL A 102 -14.14 13.26 12.28
C VAL A 102 -12.94 13.42 11.33
N VAL A 103 -13.01 12.80 10.15
CA VAL A 103 -11.93 12.73 9.17
C VAL A 103 -11.63 14.13 8.61
N SER A 104 -10.50 14.72 9.03
CA SER A 104 -9.96 15.97 8.47
C SER A 104 -9.48 15.74 7.03
N GLN A 105 -9.82 16.65 6.11
CA GLN A 105 -9.52 16.58 4.68
C GLN A 105 -8.03 16.74 4.31
N SER A 106 -7.09 16.97 5.23
CA SER A 106 -5.67 17.18 4.86
C SER A 106 -4.66 16.81 5.96
N ARG A 107 -4.40 15.50 6.16
CA ARG A 107 -3.46 15.05 7.21
C ARG A 107 -2.01 15.45 6.95
N ILE A 108 -1.55 15.44 5.69
CA ILE A 108 -0.21 15.93 5.31
C ILE A 108 -0.07 17.41 5.69
N HIS A 109 -1.09 18.21 5.35
CA HIS A 109 -1.12 19.62 5.69
C HIS A 109 -1.07 19.87 7.20
N ASN A 110 -1.77 19.07 8.00
CA ASN A 110 -1.70 19.19 9.46
C ASN A 110 -0.29 18.90 9.99
N HIS A 111 0.38 17.88 9.45
CA HIS A 111 1.77 17.58 9.83
C HIS A 111 2.74 18.66 9.36
N ALA A 112 2.53 19.22 8.17
CA ALA A 112 3.30 20.31 7.62
C ALA A 112 3.14 21.58 8.45
N TRP A 113 1.91 21.90 8.84
CA TRP A 113 1.60 22.99 9.76
C TRP A 113 2.26 22.80 11.12
N ASN A 114 2.23 21.58 11.66
CA ASN A 114 2.89 21.27 12.92
C ASN A 114 4.41 21.38 12.83
N LEU A 115 5.02 20.94 11.71
CA LEU A 115 6.46 21.12 11.45
C LEU A 115 6.80 22.61 11.41
N LEU A 116 6.07 23.37 10.59
CA LEU A 116 6.28 24.80 10.40
C LEU A 116 6.18 25.57 11.72
N THR A 117 5.06 25.41 12.42
CA THR A 117 4.81 26.12 13.69
C THR A 117 5.77 25.68 14.80
N SER A 118 6.01 24.38 14.97
CA SER A 118 6.94 23.90 16.01
C SER A 118 8.36 24.39 15.77
N LEU A 119 8.83 24.40 14.51
CA LEU A 119 10.18 24.86 14.18
C LEU A 119 10.30 26.37 14.31
N ALA A 120 9.28 27.13 13.87
CA ALA A 120 9.27 28.58 14.01
C ALA A 120 9.25 28.99 15.48
N SER A 121 8.36 28.43 16.30
CA SER A 121 8.33 28.71 17.74
C SER A 121 9.64 28.32 18.43
N TYR A 122 10.21 27.15 18.12
CA TYR A 122 11.48 26.74 18.72
C TYR A 122 12.63 27.73 18.42
N ARG A 123 12.67 28.28 17.20
CA ARG A 123 13.69 29.26 16.79
C ARG A 123 13.40 30.68 17.28
N GLU A 124 12.14 31.01 17.50
CA GLU A 124 11.74 32.26 18.12
C GLU A 124 12.11 32.27 19.60
N ASP A 125 11.89 31.15 20.31
CA ASP A 125 12.20 30.98 21.73
C ASP A 125 13.70 31.11 22.05
N ASP A 126 14.59 30.78 21.11
CA ASP A 126 16.05 30.85 21.30
C ASP A 126 16.77 31.85 20.38
N ASP A 127 16.00 32.73 19.72
CA ASP A 127 16.47 33.82 18.86
C ASP A 127 17.41 33.36 17.73
N THR A 128 17.07 32.25 17.08
CA THR A 128 17.83 31.68 15.96
C THR A 128 17.12 31.80 14.63
N ASN A 129 16.15 32.72 14.53
CA ASN A 129 15.24 32.91 13.40
C ASN A 129 15.90 33.04 12.03
N GLU A 130 17.11 33.61 11.95
CA GLU A 130 17.84 33.86 10.70
C GLU A 130 18.88 32.77 10.37
N ARG A 131 19.14 31.83 11.29
CA ARG A 131 20.19 30.81 11.07
C ARG A 131 19.82 29.92 9.88
N PRO A 132 20.72 29.68 8.92
CA PRO A 132 20.46 28.77 7.80
C PRO A 132 19.86 27.42 8.23
N ILE A 133 18.90 26.92 7.43
CA ILE A 133 18.24 25.63 7.65
C ILE A 133 18.59 24.68 6.51
N ILE A 134 18.96 23.45 6.87
CA ILE A 134 19.05 22.31 5.96
C ILE A 134 18.07 21.23 6.43
N PHE A 135 17.18 20.77 5.55
CA PHE A 135 16.28 19.66 5.85
C PHE A 135 16.86 18.34 5.39
N VAL A 136 16.70 17.29 6.20
CA VAL A 136 16.97 15.90 5.82
C VAL A 136 15.69 15.10 6.01
N CYS A 137 15.07 14.70 4.92
CA CYS A 137 13.72 14.17 4.89
C CYS A 137 13.72 12.73 4.42
N HIS A 138 12.93 11.86 5.06
CA HIS A 138 12.74 10.48 4.62
C HIS A 138 11.30 10.20 4.21
N SER A 139 11.08 9.54 3.08
CA SER A 139 9.75 9.03 2.68
C SER A 139 8.69 10.15 2.71
N LEU A 140 7.54 9.93 3.36
CA LEU A 140 6.47 10.92 3.56
C LEU A 140 6.95 12.22 4.24
N GLY A 141 8.01 12.18 5.04
CA GLY A 141 8.57 13.37 5.68
C GLY A 141 9.04 14.42 4.69
N GLY A 142 9.39 14.02 3.46
CA GLY A 142 9.71 14.96 2.38
C GLY A 142 8.49 15.74 1.90
N LEU A 143 7.36 15.08 1.71
CA LEU A 143 6.09 15.73 1.33
C LEU A 143 5.59 16.69 2.42
N VAL A 144 5.76 16.30 3.69
CA VAL A 144 5.47 17.17 4.85
C VAL A 144 6.36 18.41 4.84
N CYS A 145 7.64 18.27 4.49
CA CYS A 145 8.57 19.39 4.35
C CYS A 145 8.20 20.30 3.16
N GLU A 146 7.91 19.73 2.00
CA GLU A 146 7.47 20.48 0.81
C GLU A 146 6.24 21.35 1.10
N ASP A 147 5.20 20.77 1.71
CA ASP A 147 3.98 21.52 2.04
C ASP A 147 4.21 22.54 3.16
N ALA A 148 5.11 22.26 4.11
CA ALA A 148 5.47 23.23 5.16
C ALA A 148 6.15 24.46 4.57
N LEU A 149 7.07 24.26 3.62
CA LEU A 149 7.78 25.33 2.91
C LEU A 149 6.85 26.10 1.97
N PHE A 150 5.96 25.39 1.26
CA PHE A 150 4.92 26.00 0.46
C PHE A 150 3.99 26.88 1.31
N THR A 151 3.53 26.34 2.44
CA THR A 151 2.69 27.07 3.39
C THR A 151 3.43 28.28 3.98
N SER A 152 4.70 28.12 4.39
CA SER A 152 5.55 29.19 4.92
C SER A 152 5.65 30.39 3.98
N ARG A 153 5.80 30.16 2.66
CA ARG A 153 5.82 31.24 1.66
C ARG A 153 4.51 32.04 1.59
N GLN A 154 3.38 31.40 1.85
CA GLN A 154 2.06 32.03 1.80
C GLN A 154 1.72 32.83 3.06
N ARG A 155 2.53 32.71 4.13
CA ARG A 155 2.28 33.39 5.40
C ARG A 155 2.81 34.82 5.40
N SER A 156 2.10 35.68 6.12
CA SER A 156 2.52 37.07 6.38
C SER A 156 3.27 37.21 7.70
N GLU A 157 3.14 36.23 8.59
CA GLU A 157 3.80 36.22 9.90
C GLU A 157 5.32 36.02 9.74
N PRO A 158 6.17 36.96 10.22
CA PRO A 158 7.61 36.92 9.96
C PRO A 158 8.30 35.64 10.45
N HIS A 159 7.97 35.16 11.66
CA HIS A 159 8.58 33.94 12.21
C HIS A 159 8.25 32.69 11.38
N LEU A 160 7.04 32.60 10.79
CA LEU A 160 6.66 31.50 9.89
C LEU A 160 7.33 31.65 8.52
N GLN A 161 7.38 32.87 7.98
CA GLN A 161 7.99 33.15 6.67
C GLN A 161 9.52 32.97 6.70
N ASN A 162 10.15 33.22 7.85
CA ASN A 162 11.59 33.04 8.06
C ASN A 162 12.04 31.60 7.85
N ILE A 163 11.17 30.60 7.98
CA ILE A 163 11.51 29.20 7.73
C ILE A 163 11.89 29.00 6.26
N ILE A 164 11.07 29.42 5.30
CA ILE A 164 11.44 29.31 3.88
C ILE A 164 12.62 30.24 3.55
N GLN A 165 12.66 31.45 4.10
CA GLN A 165 13.74 32.41 3.84
C GLN A 165 15.10 31.95 4.36
N SER A 166 15.14 31.18 5.46
CA SER A 166 16.36 30.61 6.03
C SER A 166 16.73 29.26 5.43
N THR A 167 15.84 28.62 4.66
CA THR A 167 16.12 27.33 4.03
C THR A 167 17.18 27.47 2.93
N ARG A 168 18.20 26.61 2.98
CA ARG A 168 19.36 26.63 2.07
C ARG A 168 19.61 25.29 1.39
N GLY A 169 19.22 24.18 2.03
CA GLY A 169 19.41 22.85 1.48
C GLY A 169 18.32 21.86 1.87
N ILE A 170 18.01 20.90 1.01
CA ILE A 170 17.09 19.79 1.30
C ILE A 170 17.66 18.48 0.74
N ALA A 171 17.87 17.51 1.61
CA ALA A 171 18.23 16.15 1.24
C ALA A 171 16.99 15.25 1.35
N PHE A 172 16.51 14.72 0.22
CA PHE A 172 15.40 13.78 0.16
C PHE A 172 15.93 12.35 0.13
N LEU A 173 15.54 11.52 1.09
CA LEU A 173 15.87 10.09 1.15
C LEU A 173 14.61 9.30 0.84
N GLY A 174 14.49 8.84 -0.41
CA GLY A 174 13.34 8.06 -0.88
C GLY A 174 12.02 8.82 -0.77
N THR A 175 11.98 10.12 -1.06
CA THR A 175 10.72 10.87 -1.11
C THR A 175 10.08 10.72 -2.49
N PRO A 176 8.78 10.37 -2.59
CA PRO A 176 8.10 10.26 -3.88
C PRO A 176 7.72 11.65 -4.41
N HIS A 177 8.21 12.06 -5.57
CA HIS A 177 7.97 13.43 -6.08
C HIS A 177 6.97 13.55 -7.23
N HIS A 178 6.52 12.48 -7.90
CA HIS A 178 5.65 12.61 -9.09
C HIS A 178 4.64 11.46 -9.31
N GLY A 179 3.43 11.84 -9.77
CA GLY A 179 2.50 11.04 -10.60
C GLY A 179 2.22 9.58 -10.21
N ALA A 180 2.13 8.69 -11.21
CA ALA A 180 1.87 7.26 -11.05
C ALA A 180 2.87 6.55 -10.10
N GLY A 181 4.08 7.11 -9.94
CA GLY A 181 5.08 6.70 -8.95
C GLY A 181 4.59 6.89 -7.52
N LEU A 182 3.83 7.95 -7.24
CA LEU A 182 3.26 8.24 -5.93
C LEU A 182 2.07 7.33 -5.58
N ALA A 183 1.23 6.98 -6.57
CA ALA A 183 0.17 5.97 -6.39
C ALA A 183 0.75 4.57 -6.14
N ARG A 184 1.81 4.21 -6.89
CA ARG A 184 2.57 2.97 -6.71
C ARG A 184 3.30 2.95 -5.36
N TRP A 185 3.94 4.05 -4.97
CA TRP A 185 4.55 4.24 -3.66
C TRP A 185 3.54 4.09 -2.52
N ALA A 186 2.35 4.71 -2.63
CA ALA A 186 1.30 4.58 -1.62
C ALA A 186 0.83 3.12 -1.48
N LYS A 187 0.74 2.38 -2.60
CA LYS A 187 0.45 0.94 -2.62
C LYS A 187 1.57 0.14 -1.96
N LEU A 188 2.83 0.35 -2.34
CA LEU A 188 3.99 -0.38 -1.81
C LEU A 188 4.28 -0.08 -0.34
N LEU A 189 4.06 1.15 0.11
CA LEU A 189 4.08 1.48 1.52
C LEU A 189 2.95 0.85 2.32
N SER A 190 1.74 0.76 1.76
CA SER A 190 0.63 0.09 2.46
C SER A 190 0.96 -1.37 2.77
N ILE A 191 1.64 -2.02 1.83
CA ILE A 191 2.17 -3.37 1.96
C ILE A 191 3.29 -3.38 3.01
N SER A 192 4.28 -2.48 2.89
CA SER A 192 5.42 -2.37 3.80
C SER A 192 5.03 -2.11 5.26
N ILE A 193 4.01 -1.27 5.48
CA ILE A 193 3.51 -0.90 6.81
C ILE A 193 2.65 -2.01 7.41
N GLY A 194 1.86 -2.71 6.58
CA GLY A 194 1.07 -3.87 6.99
C GLY A 194 1.90 -4.98 7.63
N ILE A 195 3.17 -5.11 7.21
CA ILE A 195 4.17 -6.05 7.76
C ILE A 195 4.60 -5.67 9.20
N VAL A 196 4.54 -4.38 9.59
CA VAL A 196 5.11 -3.88 10.88
C VAL A 196 4.06 -3.53 11.95
N LYS A 197 2.80 -3.26 11.58
CA LYS A 197 1.59 -3.21 12.44
C LYS A 197 0.35 -2.83 11.60
N GLN A 198 -0.82 -3.36 12.00
CA GLN A 198 -2.18 -3.11 11.46
C GLN A 198 -2.25 -2.11 10.29
N THR A 199 -2.48 -2.64 9.09
CA THR A 199 -2.75 -1.91 7.84
C THR A 199 -3.78 -0.80 8.06
N ASN A 200 -3.37 0.45 7.86
CA ASN A 200 -4.28 1.59 7.84
C ASN A 200 -4.68 1.91 6.41
N THR A 201 -5.84 1.42 6.00
CA THR A 201 -6.43 1.64 4.67
C THR A 201 -6.76 3.12 4.40
N GLU A 202 -6.82 3.97 5.43
CA GLU A 202 -7.04 5.41 5.31
C GLU A 202 -5.79 6.16 4.86
N ILE A 203 -4.57 5.70 5.18
CA ILE A 203 -3.31 6.28 4.61
C ILE A 203 -3.36 6.19 3.09
N VAL A 204 -3.77 5.03 2.59
CA VAL A 204 -3.92 4.77 1.15
C VAL A 204 -5.03 5.62 0.57
N ALA A 205 -6.15 5.79 1.28
CA ALA A 205 -7.25 6.63 0.82
C ALA A 205 -6.88 8.12 0.77
N VAL A 206 -6.12 8.63 1.74
CA VAL A 206 -5.60 10.01 1.74
C VAL A 206 -4.60 10.19 0.60
N LEU A 207 -3.60 9.31 0.47
CA LEU A 207 -2.59 9.40 -0.59
C LEU A 207 -3.15 9.16 -2.01
N LYS A 208 -4.23 8.36 -2.15
CA LYS A 208 -4.92 8.15 -3.45
C LYS A 208 -5.94 9.23 -3.78
N ARG A 209 -6.69 9.75 -2.80
CA ARG A 209 -7.67 10.85 -3.04
C ARG A 209 -6.97 12.19 -3.28
N ASP A 210 -5.77 12.38 -2.72
CA ASP A 210 -5.01 13.62 -2.81
C ASP A 210 -4.04 13.69 -4.00
N SER A 211 -4.25 12.95 -5.09
CA SER A 211 -3.39 13.06 -6.28
C SER A 211 -3.33 14.49 -6.83
N GLU A 212 -4.40 15.28 -6.68
CA GLU A 212 -4.43 16.71 -7.06
C GLU A 212 -3.77 17.61 -6.02
N VAL A 213 -3.93 17.32 -4.72
CA VAL A 213 -3.33 18.11 -3.63
C VAL A 213 -1.81 17.90 -3.60
N LEU A 214 -1.35 16.67 -3.82
CA LEU A 214 0.05 16.31 -3.92
C LEU A 214 0.71 16.93 -5.15
N ALA A 215 0.04 16.87 -6.31
CA ALA A 215 0.50 17.58 -7.50
C ALA A 215 0.62 19.09 -7.23
N ARG A 216 -0.37 19.70 -6.55
CA ARG A 216 -0.32 21.12 -6.17
C ARG A 216 0.84 21.43 -5.20
N ILE A 217 1.09 20.58 -4.22
CA ILE A 217 2.22 20.75 -3.28
C ILE A 217 3.54 20.69 -4.04
N GLN A 218 3.70 19.71 -4.92
CA GLN A 218 4.92 19.48 -5.70
C GLN A 218 5.16 20.60 -6.73
N ASP A 219 4.13 21.00 -7.49
CA ASP A 219 4.19 22.13 -8.43
C ASP A 219 4.47 23.45 -7.70
N GLY A 220 3.82 23.64 -6.55
CA GLY A 220 4.03 24.78 -5.68
C GLY A 220 5.46 24.86 -5.15
N PHE A 221 5.99 23.75 -4.68
CA PHE A 221 7.37 23.64 -4.20
C PHE A 221 8.39 23.86 -5.34
N HIS A 222 8.20 23.25 -6.51
CA HIS A 222 9.04 23.51 -7.68
C HIS A 222 9.08 24.99 -8.05
N THR A 223 7.93 25.66 -8.01
CA THR A 223 7.83 27.10 -8.26
C THR A 223 8.61 27.92 -7.23
N ILE A 224 8.68 27.47 -5.97
CA ILE A 224 9.48 28.08 -4.91
C ILE A 224 10.97 27.95 -5.20
N VAL A 225 11.43 26.74 -5.49
CA VAL A 225 12.85 26.46 -5.77
C VAL A 225 13.33 27.29 -6.97
N LEU A 226 12.54 27.36 -8.04
CA LEU A 226 12.84 28.16 -9.22
C LEU A 226 12.87 29.67 -8.94
N ALA A 227 11.93 30.18 -8.14
CA ALA A 227 11.90 31.60 -7.76
C ALA A 227 13.14 31.98 -6.93
N ARG A 228 13.48 31.16 -5.93
CA ARG A 228 14.66 31.33 -5.07
C ARG A 228 15.97 31.35 -5.85
N GLY A 229 16.09 30.51 -6.88
CA GLY A 229 17.23 30.53 -7.79
C GLY A 229 17.37 31.85 -8.54
N LYS A 230 16.25 32.44 -9.00
CA LYS A 230 16.25 33.76 -9.66
C LYS A 230 16.53 34.92 -8.70
N GLU A 231 16.14 34.77 -7.45
CA GLU A 231 16.38 35.75 -6.37
C GLU A 231 17.83 35.73 -5.83
N GLY A 232 18.71 34.87 -6.38
CA GLY A 232 20.10 34.75 -5.95
C GLY A 232 20.28 34.03 -4.61
N GLN A 233 19.24 33.37 -4.10
CA GLN A 233 19.26 32.59 -2.87
C GLN A 233 18.76 31.15 -3.12
N PRO A 234 19.47 30.35 -3.94
CA PRO A 234 19.01 29.02 -4.31
C PRO A 234 18.83 28.10 -3.10
N ILE A 235 17.85 27.21 -3.18
CA ILE A 235 17.73 26.06 -2.28
C ILE A 235 18.40 24.89 -2.98
N GLU A 236 19.50 24.41 -2.42
CA GLU A 236 20.20 23.24 -2.93
C GLU A 236 19.40 21.98 -2.62
N ILE A 237 19.29 21.04 -3.57
CA ILE A 237 18.53 19.81 -3.38
C ILE A 237 19.36 18.61 -3.83
N SER A 238 19.36 17.57 -3.01
CA SER A 238 19.96 16.27 -3.33
C SER A 238 18.96 15.15 -3.06
N CYS A 239 18.73 14.33 -4.08
CA CYS A 239 17.76 13.23 -4.06
C CYS A 239 18.49 11.88 -3.96
N PHE A 240 18.22 11.16 -2.88
CA PHE A 240 18.76 9.84 -2.61
C PHE A 240 17.69 8.77 -2.84
N PHE A 241 18.07 7.66 -3.47
CA PHE A 241 17.17 6.53 -3.74
C PHE A 241 17.71 5.22 -3.18
N GLU A 242 16.80 4.29 -2.89
CA GLU A 242 17.13 2.95 -2.41
C GLU A 242 17.68 2.07 -3.55
N GLN A 243 18.79 1.37 -3.31
CA GLN A 243 19.36 0.44 -4.30
C GLN A 243 18.97 -1.02 -4.04
N LEU A 244 18.57 -1.35 -2.81
CA LEU A 244 18.14 -2.71 -2.49
C LEU A 244 16.61 -2.73 -2.34
N PRO A 245 15.92 -3.74 -2.86
CA PRO A 245 14.49 -3.89 -2.58
C PRO A 245 14.28 -4.29 -1.12
N LEU A 246 13.12 -3.94 -0.56
CA LEU A 246 12.62 -4.65 0.62
C LEU A 246 12.32 -6.11 0.22
N PRO A 247 12.62 -7.09 1.09
CA PRO A 247 12.13 -8.45 0.91
C PRO A 247 10.61 -8.43 0.70
N VAL A 248 10.11 -9.18 -0.29
CA VAL A 248 8.68 -9.25 -0.65
C VAL A 248 8.11 -7.99 -1.30
N VAL A 249 8.42 -6.78 -0.83
CA VAL A 249 7.80 -5.54 -1.36
C VAL A 249 8.46 -5.03 -2.65
N GLY A 250 9.74 -5.36 -2.89
CA GLY A 250 10.51 -4.73 -3.96
C GLY A 250 11.00 -3.32 -3.57
N GLN A 251 11.36 -2.50 -4.56
CA GLN A 251 11.67 -1.10 -4.33
C GLN A 251 10.39 -0.32 -4.00
N VAL A 252 10.33 0.30 -2.82
CA VAL A 252 9.20 1.08 -2.32
C VAL A 252 9.06 2.42 -3.05
N VAL A 253 10.17 3.13 -3.23
CA VAL A 253 10.26 4.38 -3.99
C VAL A 253 11.29 4.16 -5.10
N PRO A 254 10.82 3.90 -6.32
CA PRO A 254 11.68 3.74 -7.49
C PRO A 254 12.54 4.99 -7.74
N GLN A 255 13.71 4.82 -8.35
CA GLN A 255 14.64 5.93 -8.62
C GLN A 255 13.98 7.09 -9.37
N ASP A 256 13.18 6.80 -10.40
CA ASP A 256 12.45 7.79 -11.21
C ASP A 256 11.41 8.57 -10.41
N SER A 257 10.87 7.96 -9.34
CA SER A 257 9.96 8.63 -8.41
C SER A 257 10.70 9.34 -7.26
N ALA A 258 11.89 8.88 -6.89
CA ALA A 258 12.68 9.39 -5.78
C ALA A 258 13.46 10.68 -6.12
N VAL A 259 13.51 11.05 -7.40
CA VAL A 259 14.42 12.07 -7.92
C VAL A 259 13.64 13.13 -8.67
N LEU A 260 13.85 14.39 -8.30
CA LEU A 260 13.25 15.54 -8.99
C LEU A 260 13.85 15.70 -10.40
N PRO A 261 13.05 16.06 -11.42
CA PRO A 261 13.56 16.38 -12.75
C PRO A 261 14.68 17.42 -12.71
N GLY A 262 15.79 17.12 -13.36
CA GLY A 262 16.97 17.99 -13.42
C GLY A 262 17.98 17.83 -12.27
N TYR A 263 17.72 16.95 -11.31
CA TYR A 263 18.64 16.65 -10.20
C TYR A 263 19.37 15.32 -10.42
N ILE A 264 20.60 15.23 -9.89
CA ILE A 264 21.44 14.04 -10.02
C ILE A 264 20.97 12.98 -9.00
N PRO A 265 20.67 11.75 -9.43
CA PRO A 265 20.27 10.67 -8.52
C PRO A 265 21.48 10.13 -7.74
N ILE A 266 21.35 10.00 -6.41
CA ILE A 266 22.40 9.42 -5.55
C ILE A 266 21.88 8.13 -4.92
N GLY A 267 22.51 6.99 -5.22
CA GLY A 267 22.07 5.70 -4.69
C GLY A 267 22.62 5.42 -3.29
N ILE A 268 21.76 4.93 -2.38
CA ILE A 268 22.15 4.38 -1.08
C ILE A 268 21.95 2.87 -1.11
N ARG A 269 23.00 2.11 -0.76
CA ARG A 269 22.94 0.64 -0.68
C ARG A 269 22.19 0.18 0.58
N GLY A 270 20.88 0.35 0.56
CA GLY A 270 19.93 -0.11 1.56
C GLY A 270 18.54 -0.20 0.93
N ASN A 271 17.62 -0.89 1.59
CA ASN A 271 16.20 -0.83 1.26
C ASN A 271 15.58 0.46 1.82
N HIS A 272 14.33 0.74 1.49
CA HIS A 272 13.65 1.98 1.87
C HIS A 272 13.67 2.27 3.38
N MET A 273 13.69 1.23 4.22
CA MET A 273 13.72 1.34 5.67
C MET A 273 15.14 1.48 6.22
N ASP A 274 16.12 0.90 5.53
CA ASP A 274 17.52 0.84 5.95
C ASP A 274 18.37 1.94 5.32
N MET A 275 17.90 2.64 4.29
CA MET A 275 18.63 3.74 3.64
C MET A 275 18.88 4.95 4.56
N THR A 276 18.25 4.98 5.74
CA THR A 276 18.45 5.99 6.79
C THR A 276 19.25 5.49 7.99
N LYS A 277 19.73 4.25 7.97
CA LYS A 277 20.26 3.51 9.13
C LYS A 277 21.77 3.28 9.07
N PHE A 278 22.55 4.35 9.04
CA PHE A 278 24.01 4.26 8.95
C PHE A 278 24.65 3.83 10.27
N ALA A 279 25.53 2.82 10.20
CA ALA A 279 26.16 2.23 11.39
C ALA A 279 27.55 2.82 11.71
N SER A 280 28.21 3.46 10.74
CA SER A 280 29.58 3.99 10.92
C SER A 280 29.86 5.20 10.03
N VAL A 281 30.96 5.92 10.33
CA VAL A 281 31.41 7.07 9.52
C VAL A 281 31.95 6.69 8.14
N ASP A 282 32.24 5.40 7.93
CA ASP A 282 32.75 4.83 6.68
C ASP A 282 31.62 4.18 5.85
N ASP A 283 30.39 4.19 6.36
CA ASP A 283 29.21 3.73 5.63
C ASP A 283 29.03 4.56 4.34
N PRO A 284 28.98 3.95 3.14
CA PRO A 284 28.89 4.69 1.88
C PRO A 284 27.68 5.62 1.81
N GLY A 285 26.54 5.23 2.39
CA GLY A 285 25.35 6.07 2.45
C GLY A 285 25.55 7.28 3.35
N PHE A 286 26.17 7.08 4.51
CA PHE A 286 26.55 8.19 5.40
C PHE A 286 27.53 9.14 4.72
N VAL A 287 28.56 8.62 4.06
CA VAL A 287 29.57 9.43 3.36
C VAL A 287 28.90 10.29 2.27
N ALA A 288 27.97 9.72 1.51
CA ALA A 288 27.24 10.45 0.47
C ALA A 288 26.36 11.57 1.06
N VAL A 289 25.52 11.25 2.04
CA VAL A 289 24.63 12.24 2.70
C VAL A 289 25.45 13.32 3.39
N CYS A 290 26.45 12.94 4.19
CA CYS A 290 27.30 13.88 4.91
C CYS A 290 28.16 14.73 3.96
N GLY A 291 28.54 14.20 2.80
CA GLY A 291 29.26 14.94 1.76
C GLY A 291 28.47 16.15 1.27
N GLU A 292 27.18 15.97 0.98
CA GLU A 292 26.28 17.05 0.58
C GLU A 292 26.06 18.06 1.71
N LEU A 293 25.76 17.58 2.93
CA LEU A 293 25.59 18.46 4.08
C LEU A 293 26.84 19.31 4.33
N ARG A 294 28.03 18.71 4.27
CA ARG A 294 29.31 19.42 4.44
C ARG A 294 29.56 20.43 3.32
N ARG A 295 29.21 20.08 2.08
CA ARG A 295 29.31 21.00 0.93
C ARG A 295 28.47 22.25 1.18
N TRP A 296 27.20 22.08 1.56
CA TRP A 296 26.29 23.19 1.84
C TRP A 296 26.72 24.01 3.05
N THR A 297 27.08 23.39 4.18
CA THR A 297 27.57 24.12 5.36
C THR A 297 28.81 24.96 5.03
N LYS A 298 29.75 24.43 4.24
CA LYS A 298 30.96 25.17 3.82
C LYS A 298 30.62 26.38 2.93
N GLN A 299 29.64 26.24 2.04
CA GLN A 299 29.17 27.37 1.21
C GLN A 299 28.56 28.48 2.07
N LEU A 300 27.81 28.11 3.11
CA LEU A 300 27.21 29.06 4.05
C LEU A 300 28.27 29.81 4.87
N SER A 301 29.29 29.11 5.37
CA SER A 301 30.39 29.76 6.09
C SER A 301 31.17 30.74 5.20
N LYS A 302 31.39 30.41 3.93
CA LYS A 302 32.04 31.33 2.97
C LYS A 302 31.20 32.56 2.66
N ALA A 303 29.88 32.42 2.58
CA ALA A 303 28.96 33.53 2.34
C ALA A 303 28.87 34.50 3.54
N ALA A 304 29.28 34.06 4.74
CA ALA A 304 29.31 34.87 5.95
C ALA A 304 30.64 35.64 6.14
N GLU A 305 31.68 35.38 5.34
CA GLU A 305 32.90 36.18 5.37
C GLU A 305 32.67 37.55 4.70
N PRO A 306 33.07 38.68 5.33
CA PRO A 306 32.87 40.00 4.76
C PRO A 306 33.69 40.13 3.47
N VAL A 307 32.98 40.34 2.36
CA VAL A 307 33.58 40.71 1.07
C VAL A 307 34.21 42.09 1.24
N GLU A 308 35.54 42.20 1.16
CA GLU A 308 36.21 43.47 0.92
C GLU A 308 35.75 44.03 -0.44
N ASN A 309 34.87 45.03 -0.41
CA ASN A 309 34.34 45.67 -1.61
C ASN A 309 35.38 46.60 -2.26
N PRO A 310 35.64 46.49 -3.57
CA PRO A 310 36.13 47.62 -4.35
C PRO A 310 34.96 48.51 -4.78
N ILE A 311 35.05 49.77 -4.36
CA ILE A 311 34.36 51.03 -4.72
C ILE A 311 33.50 51.00 -6.01
N PRO A 312 32.26 51.54 -5.99
CA PRO A 312 31.38 51.60 -7.16
C PRO A 312 31.70 52.78 -8.09
N SER A 313 31.55 52.57 -9.40
CA SER A 313 31.51 53.64 -10.41
C SER A 313 30.10 53.81 -10.97
N LYS A 314 29.73 55.09 -11.16
CA LYS A 314 28.40 55.63 -11.44
C LYS A 314 27.92 55.42 -12.87
N SER A 315 26.61 55.25 -13.06
CA SER A 315 25.74 55.96 -14.03
C SER A 315 24.28 55.51 -13.78
N SER A 316 23.33 56.36 -13.38
CA SER A 316 22.65 57.47 -14.07
C SER A 316 21.77 57.05 -15.25
N SER A 317 20.46 56.91 -15.03
CA SER A 317 19.44 57.71 -15.75
C SER A 317 18.03 57.45 -15.20
N ALA A 318 17.30 58.54 -14.97
CA ALA A 318 15.91 58.65 -14.51
C ALA A 318 14.88 58.25 -15.58
N PHE A 319 13.61 58.01 -15.20
CA PHE A 319 12.44 58.80 -15.67
C PHE A 319 11.12 58.42 -14.92
N GLU A 320 10.46 59.48 -14.46
CA GLU A 320 9.05 59.80 -14.09
C GLU A 320 7.98 58.69 -14.07
N GLU A 321 7.24 58.49 -12.97
CA GLU A 321 6.02 59.22 -12.54
C GLU A 321 4.83 59.12 -13.51
N GLN A 322 3.74 58.48 -13.06
CA GLN A 322 2.43 59.12 -12.89
C GLN A 322 1.40 58.10 -12.35
N GLY A 323 0.80 58.44 -11.21
CA GLY A 323 -0.41 57.80 -10.72
C GLY A 323 -1.66 58.49 -11.26
N GLN A 324 -2.80 57.80 -11.17
CA GLN A 324 -4.06 58.41 -10.70
C GLN A 324 -5.12 57.34 -10.42
N SER A 325 -5.80 57.55 -9.31
CA SER A 325 -7.01 56.87 -8.85
C SER A 325 -8.26 57.38 -9.61
N VAL A 326 -9.37 56.64 -9.52
CA VAL A 326 -10.71 57.11 -9.06
C VAL A 326 -11.82 56.13 -9.47
N SER A 327 -12.47 55.57 -8.43
CA SER A 327 -13.92 55.45 -8.17
C SER A 327 -14.96 55.03 -9.24
N SER A 328 -15.66 53.94 -8.88
CA SER A 328 -17.13 53.75 -8.86
C SER A 328 -17.97 53.78 -10.15
N ARG A 329 -18.72 52.69 -10.39
CA ARG A 329 -20.20 52.57 -10.22
C ARG A 329 -20.73 51.35 -11.00
N GLN A 330 -21.63 50.58 -10.36
CA GLN A 330 -22.55 49.65 -11.02
C GLN A 330 -23.65 50.42 -11.79
N PRO A 331 -24.41 49.74 -12.67
CA PRO A 331 -25.73 49.27 -12.22
C PRO A 331 -26.15 47.88 -12.73
N ALA A 332 -27.13 47.32 -12.02
CA ALA A 332 -27.84 46.07 -12.30
C ALA A 332 -28.96 46.23 -13.34
N VAL A 333 -29.34 45.13 -14.01
CA VAL A 333 -30.68 44.95 -14.60
C VAL A 333 -31.16 43.50 -14.40
N ARG A 334 -32.44 43.38 -14.01
CA ARG A 334 -33.26 42.20 -13.72
C ARG A 334 -33.74 41.45 -14.97
N GLY A 335 -34.12 40.19 -14.78
CA GLY A 335 -35.12 39.49 -15.60
C GLY A 335 -35.51 38.12 -15.02
N ASP A 336 -36.69 38.05 -14.37
CA ASP A 336 -37.39 36.82 -13.95
C ASP A 336 -37.98 36.05 -15.16
N VAL A 337 -38.25 34.73 -15.02
CA VAL A 337 -39.61 34.10 -15.03
C VAL A 337 -39.53 32.55 -14.96
N ARG A 338 -40.01 32.03 -13.82
CA ARG A 338 -40.91 30.87 -13.52
C ARG A 338 -40.87 29.49 -14.24
N SER A 339 -40.77 28.48 -13.36
CA SER A 339 -41.38 27.13 -13.21
C SER A 339 -42.42 26.59 -14.19
N ILE A 340 -42.47 25.24 -14.33
CA ILE A 340 -43.65 24.34 -14.20
C ILE A 340 -43.19 22.91 -13.83
N SER A 341 -44.03 22.20 -13.07
CA SER A 341 -43.85 20.87 -12.46
C SER A 341 -44.79 19.78 -13.02
N SER A 342 -44.42 18.52 -12.76
CA SER A 342 -45.22 17.29 -12.52
C SER A 342 -45.98 16.56 -13.64
N LEU A 343 -45.85 15.21 -13.70
CA LEU A 343 -46.89 14.23 -13.28
C LEU A 343 -46.39 12.76 -13.40
N ALA A 344 -47.01 11.89 -12.59
CA ALA A 344 -46.69 10.49 -12.31
C ALA A 344 -47.66 9.49 -13.00
N ALA A 345 -47.34 8.19 -13.00
CA ALA A 345 -48.33 7.09 -12.91
C ALA A 345 -47.69 5.70 -12.67
N GLN A 346 -48.38 4.90 -11.83
CA GLN A 346 -48.16 3.47 -11.51
C GLN A 346 -48.89 2.55 -12.50
N SER A 347 -48.51 1.26 -12.58
CA SER A 347 -49.48 0.13 -12.67
C SER A 347 -48.83 -1.23 -12.37
N ASP A 348 -49.67 -2.13 -11.84
CA ASP A 348 -49.41 -3.44 -11.23
C ASP A 348 -49.59 -4.65 -12.18
N SER A 349 -49.00 -5.78 -11.74
CA SER A 349 -49.44 -7.18 -11.87
C SER A 349 -49.40 -7.93 -13.22
N GLN A 350 -48.79 -9.13 -13.21
CA GLN A 350 -49.41 -10.44 -13.49
C GLN A 350 -48.33 -11.48 -13.84
N GLY A 351 -48.41 -12.65 -13.20
CA GLY A 351 -47.54 -13.78 -13.48
C GLY A 351 -47.97 -14.53 -14.74
N THR A 352 -46.99 -15.07 -15.47
CA THR A 352 -47.20 -16.08 -16.50
C THR A 352 -46.15 -17.18 -16.36
N ARG A 353 -46.61 -18.40 -16.09
CA ARG A 353 -45.84 -19.64 -16.24
C ARG A 353 -45.75 -19.95 -17.74
N PHE A 354 -44.54 -20.13 -18.26
CA PHE A 354 -44.33 -20.95 -19.45
C PHE A 354 -43.12 -21.86 -19.27
N SER A 355 -43.39 -23.16 -19.43
CA SER A 355 -42.46 -24.27 -19.49
C SER A 355 -41.85 -24.38 -20.88
N GLY A 356 -40.52 -24.59 -20.96
CA GLY A 356 -39.90 -25.20 -22.13
C GLY A 356 -38.83 -24.35 -22.83
N ALA A 357 -37.63 -24.32 -22.25
CA ALA A 357 -36.36 -24.44 -22.98
C ALA A 357 -35.27 -24.64 -21.92
N SER A 358 -34.74 -25.87 -21.82
CA SER A 358 -33.59 -26.19 -20.99
C SER A 358 -32.39 -25.37 -21.45
N VAL A 359 -32.05 -24.35 -20.66
CA VAL A 359 -30.75 -23.65 -20.69
C VAL A 359 -29.65 -24.71 -20.62
N PRO A 360 -28.63 -24.71 -21.49
CA PRO A 360 -27.46 -25.56 -21.28
C PRO A 360 -26.80 -25.13 -19.97
N THR A 361 -26.99 -25.95 -18.93
CA THR A 361 -26.45 -25.80 -17.58
C THR A 361 -24.96 -26.12 -17.49
N THR A 362 -24.19 -25.95 -18.56
CA THR A 362 -22.78 -26.33 -18.63
C THR A 362 -21.85 -25.17 -18.31
N PHE A 363 -22.13 -24.40 -17.27
CA PHE A 363 -21.05 -23.85 -16.44
C PHE A 363 -20.98 -24.75 -15.22
N GLY A 364 -20.35 -25.92 -15.43
CA GLY A 364 -20.19 -26.96 -14.43
C GLY A 364 -19.58 -26.41 -13.15
N LYS A 365 -19.74 -27.16 -12.06
CA LYS A 365 -19.11 -26.92 -10.75
C LYS A 365 -17.69 -26.36 -10.90
N VAL A 366 -17.28 -25.48 -9.97
CA VAL A 366 -15.88 -25.03 -9.84
C VAL A 366 -14.96 -26.24 -10.07
N PRO A 367 -14.02 -26.22 -11.02
CA PRO A 367 -13.27 -27.42 -11.40
C PRO A 367 -12.37 -27.99 -10.29
N HIS A 368 -12.31 -27.33 -9.13
CA HIS A 368 -11.66 -27.79 -7.92
C HIS A 368 -12.64 -28.53 -6.97
N ASP A 369 -13.31 -29.58 -7.46
CA ASP A 369 -13.96 -30.59 -6.59
C ASP A 369 -12.93 -31.61 -6.06
N SER A 370 -11.64 -31.49 -6.40
CA SER A 370 -10.57 -32.24 -5.75
C SER A 370 -10.40 -31.70 -4.34
N ASN A 371 -10.92 -32.42 -3.34
CA ASN A 371 -10.63 -32.39 -1.89
C ASN A 371 -9.41 -31.54 -1.44
N LEU A 372 -9.45 -30.21 -1.67
CA LEU A 372 -8.51 -29.21 -1.14
C LEU A 372 -8.92 -28.82 0.29
N GLU A 373 -9.72 -29.68 0.93
CA GLU A 373 -9.95 -29.61 2.35
C GLU A 373 -8.61 -29.91 3.03
N CYS A 374 -8.00 -28.87 3.59
CA CYS A 374 -7.04 -28.96 4.68
C CYS A 374 -7.75 -29.54 5.93
N SER A 375 -8.37 -30.71 5.80
CA SER A 375 -9.06 -31.41 6.89
C SER A 375 -8.10 -32.48 7.42
N PRO A 376 -7.37 -32.23 8.52
CA PRO A 376 -6.78 -33.32 9.28
C PRO A 376 -7.94 -34.13 9.87
N ASN A 377 -8.47 -35.13 9.14
CA ASN A 377 -9.65 -35.97 9.45
C ASN A 377 -10.09 -35.93 10.93
N GLU A 378 -11.28 -35.40 11.21
CA GLU A 378 -12.00 -35.64 12.46
C GLU A 378 -12.54 -37.07 12.46
N GLY A 379 -11.89 -37.96 13.21
CA GLY A 379 -12.39 -39.31 13.44
C GLY A 379 -11.69 -40.40 12.63
N GLN A 380 -10.46 -40.72 13.00
CA GLN A 380 -9.93 -42.06 12.75
C GLN A 380 -8.99 -42.46 13.88
N LYS A 381 -9.38 -43.50 14.61
CA LYS A 381 -8.52 -44.23 15.54
C LYS A 381 -7.58 -45.10 14.70
N ASP A 382 -6.34 -45.22 15.15
CA ASP A 382 -5.33 -46.20 14.70
C ASP A 382 -4.46 -45.82 13.48
N GLY A 383 -3.78 -44.67 13.55
CA GLY A 383 -2.61 -44.36 12.72
C GLY A 383 -1.47 -43.78 13.58
N THR A 384 -0.22 -44.06 13.24
CA THR A 384 0.99 -43.71 14.01
C THR A 384 1.30 -42.21 13.98
N TRP A 385 0.47 -41.39 14.65
CA TRP A 385 0.82 -40.01 14.92
C TRP A 385 2.03 -39.93 15.86
N THR A 386 3.04 -39.17 15.44
CA THR A 386 4.08 -38.74 16.38
C THR A 386 3.43 -37.86 17.45
N VAL A 387 3.98 -37.88 18.66
CA VAL A 387 3.49 -37.05 19.79
C VAL A 387 3.45 -35.56 19.41
N LEU A 388 4.35 -35.14 18.50
CA LEU A 388 4.41 -33.77 17.98
C LEU A 388 3.17 -33.41 17.13
N HIS A 389 2.70 -34.30 16.25
CA HIS A 389 1.47 -34.08 15.47
C HIS A 389 0.23 -33.94 16.37
N ALA A 390 0.13 -34.77 17.42
CA ALA A 390 -0.97 -34.67 18.37
C ALA A 390 -0.94 -33.34 19.13
N ALA A 391 0.24 -32.86 19.55
CA ALA A 391 0.39 -31.57 20.22
C ALA A 391 -0.02 -30.39 19.31
N VAL A 392 0.39 -30.41 18.04
CA VAL A 392 -0.01 -29.41 17.03
C VAL A 392 -1.52 -29.46 16.80
N ARG A 393 -2.10 -30.65 16.57
CA ARG A 393 -3.53 -30.80 16.31
C ARG A 393 -4.39 -30.26 17.47
N ASN A 394 -3.92 -30.44 18.71
CA ASN A 394 -4.57 -29.90 19.90
C ASN A 394 -4.32 -28.40 20.12
N GLY A 395 -3.50 -27.74 19.28
CA GLY A 395 -3.15 -26.33 19.42
C GLY A 395 -2.31 -26.03 20.67
N SER A 396 -1.64 -27.04 21.24
CA SER A 396 -0.88 -26.87 22.49
C SER A 396 0.53 -26.38 22.21
N LEU A 397 0.73 -25.07 22.26
CA LEU A 397 2.06 -24.46 22.08
C LEU A 397 3.08 -24.99 23.11
N GLN A 398 2.67 -25.13 24.38
CA GLN A 398 3.55 -25.70 25.40
C GLN A 398 3.86 -27.17 25.14
N GLY A 399 2.87 -27.96 24.68
CA GLY A 399 3.08 -29.35 24.29
C GLY A 399 4.06 -29.48 23.13
N VAL A 400 3.91 -28.64 22.10
CA VAL A 400 4.84 -28.57 20.97
C VAL A 400 6.25 -28.22 21.44
N ALA A 401 6.41 -27.21 22.31
CA ALA A 401 7.70 -26.82 22.85
C ALA A 401 8.37 -27.97 23.64
N ALA A 402 7.63 -28.61 24.55
CA ALA A 402 8.14 -29.71 25.36
C ALA A 402 8.56 -30.91 24.50
N VAL A 403 7.78 -31.27 23.48
CA VAL A 403 8.10 -32.38 22.58
C VAL A 403 9.37 -32.08 21.76
N LEU A 404 9.54 -30.83 21.30
CA LEU A 404 10.76 -30.42 20.58
C LEU A 404 12.00 -30.41 21.50
N GLU A 405 11.86 -29.99 22.76
CA GLU A 405 12.95 -30.03 23.76
C GLU A 405 13.43 -31.46 24.06
N LEU A 406 12.56 -32.47 23.90
CA LEU A 406 12.91 -33.88 24.00
C LEU A 406 13.63 -34.43 22.76
N GLY A 407 13.92 -33.59 21.75
CA GLY A 407 14.70 -33.95 20.57
C GLY A 407 13.91 -34.61 19.45
N PHE A 408 12.57 -34.51 19.45
CA PHE A 408 11.76 -34.99 18.34
C PHE A 408 12.01 -34.17 17.08
N ASP A 409 12.14 -34.86 15.93
CA ASP A 409 12.37 -34.20 14.65
C ASP A 409 11.14 -33.38 14.20
N PRO A 410 11.27 -32.04 14.06
CA PRO A 410 10.19 -31.18 13.59
C PRO A 410 9.78 -31.44 12.13
N ASN A 411 10.56 -32.21 11.39
CA ASN A 411 10.30 -32.60 9.99
C ASN A 411 9.71 -34.00 9.85
N SER A 412 9.45 -34.71 10.96
CA SER A 412 8.86 -36.05 10.91
C SER A 412 7.55 -36.03 10.14
N GLN A 413 7.34 -37.00 9.24
CA GLN A 413 6.12 -37.14 8.45
C GLN A 413 5.24 -38.24 9.04
N ASP A 414 3.92 -38.02 9.09
CA ASP A 414 2.96 -39.07 9.41
C ASP A 414 2.70 -40.02 8.21
N GLU A 415 1.77 -40.97 8.35
CA GLU A 415 1.42 -41.95 7.31
C GLU A 415 0.85 -41.34 6.02
N LYS A 416 0.48 -40.04 6.02
CA LYS A 416 0.04 -39.30 4.84
C LYS A 416 1.12 -38.38 4.29
N GLY A 417 2.30 -38.37 4.89
CA GLY A 417 3.37 -37.44 4.57
C GLY A 417 3.21 -36.07 5.24
N LEU A 418 2.24 -35.88 6.13
CA LEU A 418 2.03 -34.58 6.77
C LEU A 418 3.17 -34.29 7.74
N THR A 419 3.75 -33.09 7.67
CA THR A 419 4.66 -32.59 8.70
C THR A 419 3.88 -31.82 9.77
N PRO A 420 4.43 -31.65 10.99
CA PRO A 420 3.82 -30.82 12.01
C PRO A 420 3.57 -29.38 11.53
N LEU A 421 4.49 -28.84 10.71
CA LEU A 421 4.36 -27.49 10.16
C LEU A 421 3.20 -27.39 9.16
N LEU A 422 3.05 -28.40 8.29
CA LEU A 422 1.93 -28.45 7.35
C LEU A 422 0.59 -28.53 8.09
N VAL A 423 0.49 -29.35 9.14
CA VAL A 423 -0.72 -29.43 9.98
C VAL A 423 -1.01 -28.08 10.64
N ALA A 424 0.00 -27.44 11.25
CA ALA A 424 -0.15 -26.13 11.89
C ALA A 424 -0.62 -25.05 10.89
N ALA A 425 -0.09 -25.07 9.67
CA ALA A 425 -0.46 -24.14 8.60
C ALA A 425 -1.90 -24.35 8.12
N CYS A 426 -2.32 -25.60 7.91
CA CYS A 426 -3.72 -25.94 7.57
C CYS A 426 -4.71 -25.64 8.71
N LEU A 427 -4.25 -25.57 9.96
CA LEU A 427 -5.08 -25.23 11.13
C LEU A 427 -5.04 -23.74 11.51
N GLY A 428 -4.27 -22.91 10.80
CA GLY A 428 -4.18 -21.48 11.11
C GLY A 428 -3.42 -21.15 12.39
N GLN A 429 -2.59 -22.06 12.90
CA GLN A 429 -1.87 -21.90 14.17
C GLN A 429 -0.52 -21.20 13.99
N PHE A 430 -0.54 -19.87 14.03
CA PHE A 430 0.63 -19.03 13.75
C PHE A 430 1.79 -19.25 14.74
N GLU A 431 1.54 -19.19 16.04
CA GLU A 431 2.57 -19.30 17.07
C GLU A 431 3.25 -20.68 17.05
N ILE A 432 2.46 -21.73 16.75
CA ILE A 432 2.98 -23.09 16.60
C ILE A 432 3.81 -23.21 15.32
N SER A 433 3.37 -22.61 14.21
CA SER A 433 4.15 -22.57 12.96
C SER A 433 5.50 -21.89 13.16
N GLN A 434 5.53 -20.74 13.86
CA GLN A 434 6.76 -20.05 14.22
C GLN A 434 7.68 -20.91 15.10
N ARG A 435 7.12 -21.57 16.11
CA ARG A 435 7.90 -22.43 17.01
C ARG A 435 8.52 -23.61 16.26
N LEU A 436 7.78 -24.26 15.37
CA LEU A 436 8.26 -25.38 14.56
C LEU A 436 9.40 -24.97 13.63
N VAL A 437 9.24 -23.86 12.89
CA VAL A 437 10.31 -23.35 12.02
C VAL A 437 11.54 -22.93 12.82
N GLY A 438 11.36 -22.24 13.95
CA GLY A 438 12.46 -21.91 14.87
C GLY A 438 13.14 -23.13 15.52
N ALA A 439 12.55 -24.32 15.42
CA ALA A 439 13.16 -25.59 15.81
C ALA A 439 13.81 -26.36 14.64
N GLY A 440 13.76 -25.82 13.42
CA GLY A 440 14.33 -26.43 12.22
C GLY A 440 13.33 -27.14 11.31
N ALA A 441 12.02 -26.88 11.45
CA ALA A 441 11.04 -27.34 10.46
C ALA A 441 11.28 -26.68 9.10
N LYS A 442 11.36 -27.48 8.04
CA LYS A 442 11.54 -27.01 6.66
C LYS A 442 10.20 -26.63 6.06
N VAL A 443 10.13 -25.42 5.49
CA VAL A 443 8.92 -24.89 4.83
C VAL A 443 8.61 -25.54 3.47
N THR A 444 9.52 -26.36 2.94
CA THR A 444 9.46 -26.95 1.59
C THR A 444 8.96 -28.39 1.55
N ILE A 445 8.86 -29.08 2.70
CA ILE A 445 8.43 -30.49 2.72
C ILE A 445 6.95 -30.58 2.37
N THR A 446 6.63 -31.51 1.47
CA THR A 446 5.27 -31.80 1.04
C THR A 446 4.74 -33.09 1.61
N ASP A 447 3.42 -33.19 1.73
CA ASP A 447 2.76 -34.49 1.92
C ASP A 447 2.73 -35.33 0.62
N PHE A 448 2.11 -36.51 0.69
CA PHE A 448 2.01 -37.41 -0.47
C PHE A 448 1.09 -36.90 -1.58
N GLN A 449 0.28 -35.86 -1.33
CA GLN A 449 -0.52 -35.17 -2.35
C GLN A 449 0.21 -33.94 -2.91
N GLY A 450 1.45 -33.69 -2.47
CA GLY A 450 2.25 -32.56 -2.90
C GLY A 450 1.88 -31.25 -2.19
N MET A 451 1.15 -31.30 -1.07
CA MET A 451 0.70 -30.14 -0.33
C MET A 451 1.85 -29.52 0.47
N THR A 452 2.12 -28.23 0.27
CA THR A 452 3.13 -27.47 1.04
C THR A 452 2.45 -26.68 2.18
N PRO A 453 3.19 -26.33 3.25
CA PRO A 453 2.66 -25.44 4.29
C PRO A 453 2.10 -24.13 3.72
N LEU A 454 2.76 -23.54 2.71
CA LEU A 454 2.32 -22.29 2.09
C LEU A 454 0.98 -22.46 1.36
N ARG A 455 0.82 -23.55 0.60
CA ARG A 455 -0.45 -23.89 -0.06
C ARG A 455 -1.55 -24.12 0.98
N GLY A 456 -1.22 -24.72 2.13
CA GLY A 456 -2.18 -25.05 3.18
C GLY A 456 -2.71 -23.78 3.86
N ALA A 457 -1.78 -22.89 4.23
CA ALA A 457 -2.12 -21.57 4.74
C ALA A 457 -2.91 -20.73 3.72
N ALA A 458 -2.58 -20.84 2.42
CA ALA A 458 -3.30 -20.14 1.35
C ALA A 458 -4.73 -20.66 1.17
N ALA A 459 -4.97 -21.97 1.30
CA ALA A 459 -6.30 -22.58 1.18
C ALA A 459 -7.29 -22.08 2.25
N ILE A 460 -6.81 -21.86 3.47
CA ILE A 460 -7.63 -21.39 4.59
C ILE A 460 -7.61 -19.86 4.78
N GLY A 461 -6.84 -19.13 3.97
CA GLY A 461 -6.75 -17.67 4.08
C GLY A 461 -5.93 -17.18 5.28
N ALA A 462 -5.00 -17.98 5.80
CA ALA A 462 -4.20 -17.65 6.98
C ALA A 462 -3.08 -16.65 6.65
N VAL A 463 -3.47 -15.39 6.45
CA VAL A 463 -2.61 -14.25 6.03
C VAL A 463 -1.28 -14.20 6.79
N LYS A 464 -1.29 -14.31 8.13
CA LYS A 464 -0.09 -14.26 8.96
C LYS A 464 0.87 -15.42 8.71
N ILE A 465 0.33 -16.63 8.48
CA ILE A 465 1.14 -17.82 8.21
C ILE A 465 1.67 -17.77 6.79
N VAL A 466 0.86 -17.37 5.81
CA VAL A 466 1.31 -17.15 4.43
C VAL A 466 2.48 -16.18 4.42
N GLN A 467 2.33 -15.02 5.06
CA GLN A 467 3.39 -14.02 5.16
C GLN A 467 4.66 -14.60 5.78
N PHE A 468 4.54 -15.26 6.94
CA PHE A 468 5.67 -15.87 7.63
C PHE A 468 6.38 -16.94 6.79
N LEU A 469 5.63 -17.81 6.12
CA LEU A 469 6.23 -18.85 5.28
C LEU A 469 6.96 -18.26 4.06
N ILE A 470 6.46 -17.16 3.48
CA ILE A 470 7.17 -16.42 2.42
C ILE A 470 8.47 -15.82 2.95
N GLU A 471 8.44 -15.19 4.14
CA GLU A 471 9.63 -14.63 4.80
C GLU A 471 10.70 -15.69 5.09
N GLU A 472 10.28 -16.92 5.41
CA GLU A 472 11.13 -18.09 5.63
C GLU A 472 11.53 -18.80 4.32
N GLY A 473 11.26 -18.19 3.15
CA GLY A 473 11.73 -18.66 1.85
C GLY A 473 10.92 -19.80 1.25
N ALA A 474 9.63 -19.92 1.58
CA ALA A 474 8.75 -20.87 0.89
C ALA A 474 8.65 -20.55 -0.61
N ASP A 475 8.72 -21.60 -1.43
CA ASP A 475 8.59 -21.49 -2.89
C ASP A 475 7.12 -21.18 -3.26
N LEU A 476 6.92 -20.06 -3.96
CA LEU A 476 5.62 -19.55 -4.40
C LEU A 476 5.03 -20.36 -5.55
N GLU A 477 5.84 -21.14 -6.26
CA GLU A 477 5.46 -21.87 -7.47
C GLU A 477 5.47 -23.39 -7.26
N LEU A 478 5.88 -23.85 -6.08
CA LEU A 478 5.94 -25.28 -5.76
C LEU A 478 4.53 -25.88 -5.71
N ALA A 479 4.13 -26.47 -6.83
CA ALA A 479 2.85 -27.15 -7.03
C ALA A 479 3.06 -28.56 -7.60
N PRO A 480 3.63 -29.51 -6.83
CA PRO A 480 3.93 -30.86 -7.30
C PRO A 480 2.69 -31.75 -7.43
N ASN A 481 1.49 -31.24 -7.10
CA ASN A 481 0.26 -31.99 -7.30
C ASN A 481 -0.11 -32.07 -8.79
N GLU A 482 -0.90 -33.08 -9.15
CA GLU A 482 -1.25 -33.32 -10.56
C GLU A 482 -1.95 -32.14 -11.24
N ASN A 483 -2.69 -31.34 -10.48
CA ASN A 483 -3.45 -30.21 -11.01
C ASN A 483 -2.65 -28.91 -11.12
N ARG A 484 -1.39 -28.86 -10.62
CA ARG A 484 -0.50 -27.69 -10.63
C ARG A 484 -1.08 -26.47 -9.90
N ASP A 485 -1.66 -26.69 -8.72
CA ASP A 485 -2.31 -25.61 -7.98
C ASP A 485 -1.28 -24.83 -7.16
N THR A 486 -0.80 -23.71 -7.72
CA THR A 486 0.06 -22.78 -6.97
C THR A 486 -0.69 -22.18 -5.79
N PRO A 487 0.00 -21.74 -4.72
CA PRO A 487 -0.59 -20.94 -3.64
C PRO A 487 -1.50 -19.81 -4.14
N LEU A 488 -1.10 -19.12 -5.22
CA LEU A 488 -1.86 -18.02 -5.80
C LEU A 488 -3.20 -18.49 -6.38
N ILE A 489 -3.19 -19.59 -7.14
CA ILE A 489 -4.40 -20.19 -7.70
C ILE A 489 -5.32 -20.66 -6.59
N ILE A 490 -4.79 -21.33 -5.56
CA ILE A 490 -5.57 -21.82 -4.41
C ILE A 490 -6.25 -20.65 -3.69
N ALA A 491 -5.51 -19.58 -3.39
CA ALA A 491 -6.04 -18.40 -2.71
C ALA A 491 -7.15 -17.73 -3.54
N ALA A 492 -6.96 -17.62 -4.86
CA ALA A 492 -7.97 -17.07 -5.75
C ALA A 492 -9.23 -17.95 -5.82
N ALA A 493 -9.05 -19.27 -5.97
CA ALA A 493 -10.15 -20.24 -6.01
C ALA A 493 -10.96 -20.27 -4.70
N LYS A 494 -10.31 -20.04 -3.56
CA LYS A 494 -10.94 -19.94 -2.23
C LYS A 494 -11.37 -18.52 -1.85
N ASN A 495 -11.24 -17.56 -2.77
CA ASN A 495 -11.66 -16.16 -2.61
C ASN A 495 -10.93 -15.37 -1.50
N HIS A 496 -9.67 -15.70 -1.22
CA HIS A 496 -8.86 -15.06 -0.17
C HIS A 496 -8.03 -13.88 -0.71
N LEU A 497 -8.68 -12.72 -0.91
CA LEU A 497 -8.07 -11.52 -1.49
C LEU A 497 -6.75 -11.11 -0.82
N GLU A 498 -6.69 -11.07 0.51
CA GLU A 498 -5.48 -10.62 1.21
C GLU A 498 -4.30 -11.58 1.01
N VAL A 499 -4.56 -12.88 0.90
CA VAL A 499 -3.52 -13.87 0.55
C VAL A 499 -3.08 -13.70 -0.90
N VAL A 500 -4.01 -13.49 -1.83
CA VAL A 500 -3.69 -13.18 -3.24
C VAL A 500 -2.79 -11.95 -3.34
N LYS A 501 -3.11 -10.88 -2.59
CA LYS A 501 -2.28 -9.68 -2.52
C LYS A 501 -0.86 -9.98 -2.05
N LEU A 502 -0.72 -10.72 -0.95
CA LEU A 502 0.60 -11.09 -0.42
C LEU A 502 1.43 -11.90 -1.43
N LEU A 503 0.82 -12.90 -2.06
CA LEU A 503 1.50 -13.78 -3.01
C LEU A 503 1.97 -13.02 -4.26
N LEU A 504 1.11 -12.16 -4.82
CA LEU A 504 1.46 -11.36 -6.01
C LEU A 504 2.56 -10.35 -5.72
N VAL A 505 2.51 -9.72 -4.54
CA VAL A 505 3.57 -8.83 -4.08
C VAL A 505 4.89 -9.60 -3.94
N ALA A 506 4.85 -10.81 -3.38
CA ALA A 506 6.01 -11.68 -3.25
C ALA A 506 6.57 -12.18 -4.60
N GLY A 507 5.92 -11.86 -5.72
CA GLY A 507 6.37 -12.23 -7.07
C GLY A 507 5.79 -13.54 -7.58
N ALA A 508 4.68 -14.04 -7.02
CA ALA A 508 4.00 -15.20 -7.54
C ALA A 508 3.60 -14.99 -9.01
N ASN A 509 3.78 -16.02 -9.83
CA ASN A 509 3.55 -15.97 -11.26
C ASN A 509 2.06 -15.83 -11.58
N THR A 510 1.65 -14.66 -12.08
CA THR A 510 0.28 -14.39 -12.54
C THR A 510 -0.15 -15.24 -13.74
N GLN A 511 0.81 -15.82 -14.46
CA GLN A 511 0.59 -16.67 -15.63
C GLN A 511 0.46 -18.15 -15.31
N ALA A 512 0.59 -18.53 -14.04
CA ALA A 512 0.37 -19.90 -13.64
C ALA A 512 -1.07 -20.35 -13.98
N GLN A 513 -1.18 -21.55 -14.54
CA GLN A 513 -2.45 -22.20 -14.83
C GLN A 513 -2.46 -23.60 -14.23
N THR A 514 -3.64 -24.01 -13.78
CA THR A 514 -3.91 -25.42 -13.46
C THR A 514 -3.79 -26.29 -14.70
N LYS A 515 -3.81 -27.61 -14.52
CA LYS A 515 -3.91 -28.57 -15.63
C LYS A 515 -5.14 -28.35 -16.52
N SER A 516 -6.22 -27.80 -15.96
CA SER A 516 -7.44 -27.41 -16.70
C SER A 516 -7.37 -26.01 -17.31
N GLY A 517 -6.22 -25.34 -17.29
CA GLY A 517 -6.00 -24.02 -17.88
C GLY A 517 -6.59 -22.87 -17.05
N TRP A 518 -6.94 -23.09 -15.79
CA TRP A 518 -7.47 -22.01 -14.94
C TRP A 518 -6.35 -21.22 -14.29
N SER A 519 -6.35 -19.90 -14.48
CA SER A 519 -5.46 -18.97 -13.77
C SER A 519 -6.15 -18.31 -12.58
N ALA A 520 -5.38 -17.59 -11.77
CA ALA A 520 -5.94 -16.81 -10.66
C ALA A 520 -6.99 -15.78 -11.14
N LEU A 521 -6.78 -15.16 -12.31
CA LEU A 521 -7.75 -14.22 -12.90
C LEU A 521 -9.06 -14.93 -13.27
N HIS A 522 -8.98 -16.15 -13.83
CA HIS A 522 -10.18 -16.94 -14.12
C HIS A 522 -10.99 -17.21 -12.84
N PHE A 523 -10.32 -17.61 -11.76
CA PHE A 523 -11.01 -17.83 -10.48
C PHE A 523 -11.61 -16.57 -9.88
N ALA A 524 -10.91 -15.44 -9.91
CA ALA A 524 -11.44 -14.17 -9.41
C ALA A 524 -12.70 -13.73 -10.16
N LEU A 525 -12.73 -13.91 -11.49
CA LEU A 525 -13.89 -13.58 -12.32
C LEU A 525 -15.04 -14.56 -12.11
N PHE A 526 -14.75 -15.87 -12.05
CA PHE A 526 -15.75 -16.90 -11.83
C PHE A 526 -16.42 -16.80 -10.45
N THR A 527 -15.63 -16.50 -9.41
CA THR A 527 -16.14 -16.27 -8.04
C THR A 527 -16.79 -14.89 -7.87
N LYS A 528 -16.80 -14.06 -8.92
CA LYS A 528 -17.34 -12.70 -8.95
C LYS A 528 -16.70 -11.77 -7.90
N ASN A 529 -15.40 -11.91 -7.65
CA ASN A 529 -14.64 -10.97 -6.83
C ASN A 529 -13.96 -9.91 -7.70
N ALA A 530 -14.65 -8.78 -7.89
CA ALA A 530 -14.17 -7.67 -8.71
C ALA A 530 -12.86 -7.07 -8.17
N ASP A 531 -12.73 -6.87 -6.85
CA ASP A 531 -11.53 -6.30 -6.24
C ASP A 531 -10.30 -7.20 -6.47
N MET A 532 -10.48 -8.52 -6.36
CA MET A 532 -9.43 -9.48 -6.67
C MET A 532 -9.06 -9.46 -8.16
N ALA A 533 -10.05 -9.46 -9.04
CA ALA A 533 -9.79 -9.42 -10.48
C ALA A 533 -9.04 -8.14 -10.89
N ILE A 534 -9.44 -6.98 -10.35
CA ILE A 534 -8.75 -5.70 -10.55
C ILE A 534 -7.31 -5.79 -10.04
N TYR A 535 -7.12 -6.31 -8.83
CA TYR A 535 -5.79 -6.42 -8.25
C TYR A 535 -4.88 -7.36 -9.04
N ILE A 536 -5.40 -8.48 -9.53
CA ILE A 536 -4.64 -9.41 -10.40
C ILE A 536 -4.29 -8.73 -11.72
N LEU A 537 -5.22 -7.99 -12.35
CA LEU A 537 -4.96 -7.24 -13.59
C LEU A 537 -3.82 -6.22 -13.46
N GLU A 538 -3.69 -5.58 -12.30
CA GLU A 538 -2.58 -4.66 -12.01
C GLU A 538 -1.20 -5.35 -11.95
N HIS A 539 -1.15 -6.69 -11.94
CA HIS A 539 0.08 -7.50 -11.96
C HIS A 539 0.28 -8.25 -13.29
N ASN A 540 -0.25 -7.68 -14.37
CA ASN A 540 0.00 -8.09 -15.76
C ASN A 540 -0.21 -9.59 -16.04
N PRO A 541 -1.41 -10.14 -15.75
CA PRO A 541 -1.75 -11.52 -16.05
C PRO A 541 -1.93 -11.71 -17.56
N ASP A 542 -2.02 -12.95 -18.01
CA ASP A 542 -2.21 -13.33 -19.40
C ASP A 542 -3.69 -13.17 -19.70
N ILE A 543 -3.99 -12.02 -20.30
CA ILE A 543 -5.32 -11.58 -20.65
C ILE A 543 -5.99 -12.51 -21.68
N ASN A 544 -5.19 -13.25 -22.45
CA ASN A 544 -5.64 -14.14 -23.50
C ASN A 544 -5.53 -15.62 -23.13
N SER A 545 -5.10 -15.94 -21.90
CA SER A 545 -5.07 -17.31 -21.40
C SER A 545 -6.45 -17.98 -21.53
N SER A 546 -6.46 -19.26 -21.87
CA SER A 546 -7.69 -20.05 -22.05
C SER A 546 -7.69 -21.31 -21.19
N THR A 547 -8.85 -21.64 -20.66
CA THR A 547 -9.11 -22.93 -19.99
C THR A 547 -9.23 -24.07 -21.02
N THR A 548 -9.29 -25.33 -20.57
CA THR A 548 -9.48 -26.49 -21.46
C THR A 548 -10.80 -26.49 -22.23
N VAL A 549 -11.79 -25.71 -21.80
CA VAL A 549 -13.05 -25.49 -22.52
C VAL A 549 -13.03 -24.25 -23.41
N GLY A 550 -11.90 -23.55 -23.50
CA GLY A 550 -11.71 -22.36 -24.32
C GLY A 550 -12.18 -21.05 -23.67
N LEU A 551 -12.66 -21.08 -22.42
CA LEU A 551 -13.03 -19.86 -21.71
C LEU A 551 -11.79 -19.00 -21.44
N ARG A 552 -11.89 -17.72 -21.79
CA ARG A 552 -10.87 -16.67 -21.55
C ARG A 552 -11.36 -15.68 -20.49
N PRO A 553 -10.49 -14.83 -19.90
CA PRO A 553 -10.90 -13.81 -18.94
C PRO A 553 -12.08 -12.93 -19.40
N LEU A 554 -12.10 -12.50 -20.67
CA LEU A 554 -13.19 -11.68 -21.20
C LEU A 554 -14.55 -12.41 -21.17
N HIS A 555 -14.59 -13.73 -21.42
CA HIS A 555 -15.82 -14.53 -21.30
C HIS A 555 -16.35 -14.54 -19.86
N LEU A 556 -15.47 -14.75 -18.88
CA LEU A 556 -15.85 -14.81 -17.47
C LEU A 556 -16.23 -13.44 -16.91
N ALA A 557 -15.53 -12.38 -17.30
CA ALA A 557 -15.88 -11.00 -16.93
C ALA A 557 -17.25 -10.60 -17.51
N ALA A 558 -17.52 -11.03 -18.76
CA ALA A 558 -18.80 -10.81 -19.41
C ALA A 558 -19.94 -11.58 -18.73
N LEU A 559 -19.72 -12.84 -18.35
CA LEU A 559 -20.65 -13.65 -17.57
C LEU A 559 -20.95 -13.00 -16.20
N ALA A 560 -19.92 -12.47 -15.54
CA ALA A 560 -20.02 -11.83 -14.23
C ALA A 560 -20.73 -10.47 -14.27
N GLY A 561 -20.79 -9.81 -15.42
CA GLY A 561 -21.39 -8.47 -15.59
C GLY A 561 -20.44 -7.32 -15.27
N PHE A 562 -19.12 -7.57 -15.24
CA PHE A 562 -18.14 -6.56 -14.85
C PHE A 562 -17.72 -5.68 -16.03
N ALA A 563 -18.55 -4.69 -16.39
CA ALA A 563 -18.28 -3.78 -17.50
C ALA A 563 -16.90 -3.09 -17.39
N ASP A 564 -16.55 -2.53 -16.22
CA ASP A 564 -15.25 -1.87 -16.00
C ASP A 564 -14.05 -2.81 -16.10
N ILE A 565 -14.24 -4.09 -15.77
CA ILE A 565 -13.19 -5.11 -15.90
C ILE A 565 -13.09 -5.57 -17.35
N CYS A 566 -14.22 -5.73 -18.06
CA CYS A 566 -14.22 -6.00 -19.50
C CYS A 566 -13.51 -4.89 -20.28
N ALA A 567 -13.77 -3.63 -19.95
CA ALA A 567 -13.10 -2.48 -20.57
C ALA A 567 -11.57 -2.57 -20.37
N ARG A 568 -11.12 -2.80 -19.14
CA ARG A 568 -9.68 -2.96 -18.83
C ARG A 568 -9.05 -4.16 -19.54
N ILE A 569 -9.73 -5.31 -19.55
CA ILE A 569 -9.27 -6.51 -20.26
C ILE A 569 -9.08 -6.21 -21.75
N LEU A 570 -10.00 -5.47 -22.38
CA LEU A 570 -9.86 -5.03 -23.77
C LEU A 570 -8.72 -4.03 -23.95
N ASP A 571 -8.57 -3.07 -23.04
CA ASP A 571 -7.49 -2.07 -23.08
C ASP A 571 -6.10 -2.72 -22.95
N PHE A 572 -6.01 -3.89 -22.29
CA PHE A 572 -4.80 -4.72 -22.25
C PHE A 572 -4.63 -5.66 -23.47
N GLY A 573 -5.45 -5.52 -24.50
CA GLY A 573 -5.29 -6.26 -25.76
C GLY A 573 -5.96 -7.64 -25.80
N ALA A 574 -7.04 -7.85 -25.06
CA ALA A 574 -7.84 -9.06 -25.20
C ALA A 574 -8.42 -9.21 -26.62
N GLU A 575 -8.42 -10.44 -27.13
CA GLU A 575 -9.11 -10.79 -28.38
C GLU A 575 -10.63 -10.69 -28.19
N MET A 576 -11.24 -9.60 -28.67
CA MET A 576 -12.65 -9.25 -28.44
C MET A 576 -13.64 -10.32 -28.91
N ASP A 577 -13.40 -10.89 -30.09
CA ASP A 577 -14.29 -11.86 -30.74
C ASP A 577 -13.74 -13.31 -30.67
N ALA A 578 -12.79 -13.58 -29.79
CA ALA A 578 -12.34 -14.95 -29.55
C ALA A 578 -13.51 -15.81 -29.04
N THR A 579 -13.60 -17.03 -29.55
CA THR A 579 -14.62 -18.01 -29.14
C THR A 579 -14.05 -19.04 -28.20
N ASP A 580 -14.88 -19.55 -27.29
CA ASP A 580 -14.61 -20.80 -26.59
C ASP A 580 -14.72 -22.02 -27.53
N ASN A 581 -14.55 -23.23 -26.98
CA ASN A 581 -14.61 -24.47 -27.79
C ASN A 581 -16.02 -24.77 -28.36
N GLY A 582 -17.06 -24.10 -27.86
CA GLY A 582 -18.43 -24.18 -28.36
C GLY A 582 -18.77 -23.12 -29.42
N GLY A 583 -17.80 -22.28 -29.81
CA GLY A 583 -18.04 -21.16 -30.72
C GLY A 583 -18.74 -19.98 -30.05
N VAL A 584 -18.76 -19.90 -28.73
CA VAL A 584 -19.42 -18.83 -27.97
C VAL A 584 -18.43 -17.69 -27.72
N THR A 585 -18.80 -16.46 -28.06
CA THR A 585 -18.01 -15.25 -27.77
C THR A 585 -18.35 -14.65 -26.41
N ALA A 586 -17.52 -13.71 -25.93
CA ALA A 586 -17.82 -12.94 -24.72
C ALA A 586 -19.11 -12.10 -24.86
N LEU A 587 -19.38 -11.54 -26.05
CA LEU A 587 -20.63 -10.82 -26.32
C LEU A 587 -21.84 -11.74 -26.19
N ARG A 588 -21.78 -12.94 -26.80
CA ARG A 588 -22.85 -13.94 -26.67
C ARG A 588 -23.05 -14.35 -25.21
N THR A 589 -21.96 -14.52 -24.46
CA THR A 589 -22.01 -14.83 -23.02
C THR A 589 -22.73 -13.73 -22.22
N ALA A 590 -22.40 -12.45 -22.48
CA ALA A 590 -23.07 -11.33 -21.84
C ALA A 590 -24.57 -11.28 -22.17
N VAL A 591 -24.94 -11.57 -23.42
CA VAL A 591 -26.34 -11.64 -23.87
C VAL A 591 -27.10 -12.77 -23.18
N GLN A 592 -26.52 -13.97 -23.15
CA GLN A 592 -27.10 -15.14 -22.47
C GLN A 592 -27.30 -14.90 -20.96
N ALA A 593 -26.42 -14.12 -20.34
CA ALA A 593 -26.46 -13.78 -18.92
C ALA A 593 -27.24 -12.50 -18.60
N GLY A 594 -27.75 -11.78 -19.60
CA GLY A 594 -28.56 -10.58 -19.41
C GLY A 594 -27.77 -9.33 -18.98
N GLN A 595 -26.46 -9.29 -19.23
CA GLN A 595 -25.56 -8.25 -18.73
C GLN A 595 -25.55 -7.03 -19.65
N LEU A 596 -26.62 -6.22 -19.59
CA LEU A 596 -26.86 -5.11 -20.52
C LEU A 596 -25.68 -4.14 -20.67
N GLU A 597 -25.03 -3.73 -19.57
CA GLU A 597 -23.92 -2.77 -19.64
C GLU A 597 -22.67 -3.37 -20.29
N VAL A 598 -22.42 -4.67 -20.11
CA VAL A 598 -21.36 -5.38 -20.83
C VAL A 598 -21.71 -5.49 -22.32
N VAL A 599 -22.96 -5.83 -22.65
CA VAL A 599 -23.43 -5.89 -24.05
C VAL A 599 -23.23 -4.54 -24.72
N LYS A 600 -23.61 -3.45 -24.06
CA LYS A 600 -23.41 -2.09 -24.59
C LYS A 600 -21.95 -1.81 -24.86
N LEU A 601 -21.09 -2.01 -23.85
CA LEU A 601 -19.66 -1.80 -23.95
C LEU A 601 -19.05 -2.60 -25.11
N LEU A 602 -19.33 -3.90 -25.21
CA LEU A 602 -18.74 -4.76 -26.25
C LEU A 602 -19.19 -4.36 -27.66
N VAL A 603 -20.47 -4.02 -27.85
CA VAL A 603 -20.97 -3.56 -29.15
C VAL A 603 -20.38 -2.18 -29.50
N GLU A 604 -20.25 -1.26 -28.53
CA GLU A 604 -19.63 0.05 -28.74
C GLU A 604 -18.14 -0.02 -29.05
N ARG A 605 -17.44 -1.03 -28.50
CA ARG A 605 -16.04 -1.34 -28.84
C ARG A 605 -15.89 -2.06 -30.19
N GLY A 606 -16.99 -2.41 -30.85
CA GLY A 606 -17.00 -2.97 -32.21
C GLY A 606 -17.05 -4.50 -32.29
N SER A 607 -17.49 -5.19 -31.24
CA SER A 607 -17.62 -6.66 -31.27
C SER A 607 -18.61 -7.10 -32.33
N ARG A 608 -18.27 -8.19 -33.02
CA ARG A 608 -19.09 -8.75 -34.10
C ARG A 608 -20.37 -9.38 -33.55
N THR A 609 -21.50 -8.90 -34.06
CA THR A 609 -22.85 -9.36 -33.67
C THR A 609 -23.37 -10.53 -34.52
N ASP A 610 -22.65 -10.88 -35.60
CA ASP A 610 -23.01 -11.90 -36.59
C ASP A 610 -22.37 -13.27 -36.33
N ILE A 611 -21.48 -13.39 -35.33
CA ILE A 611 -20.84 -14.66 -34.98
C ILE A 611 -21.87 -15.59 -34.33
N LEU A 612 -22.16 -16.70 -35.01
CA LEU A 612 -23.09 -17.73 -34.54
C LEU A 612 -22.33 -18.84 -33.82
N ALA A 613 -22.87 -19.28 -32.67
CA ALA A 613 -22.40 -20.49 -32.01
C ALA A 613 -22.96 -21.75 -32.71
N ALA A 614 -22.63 -22.94 -32.19
CA ALA A 614 -23.07 -24.22 -32.77
C ALA A 614 -24.59 -24.38 -32.93
N ASP A 615 -25.39 -23.65 -32.15
CA ASP A 615 -26.87 -23.67 -32.22
C ASP A 615 -27.47 -22.77 -33.32
N GLY A 616 -26.67 -21.93 -33.97
CA GLY A 616 -27.10 -21.06 -35.08
C GLY A 616 -27.99 -19.87 -34.69
N HIS A 617 -28.28 -19.62 -33.41
CA HIS A 617 -29.18 -18.54 -32.99
C HIS A 617 -28.51 -17.16 -33.04
N ARG A 618 -29.24 -16.14 -33.52
CA ARG A 618 -28.80 -14.72 -33.47
C ARG A 618 -28.82 -14.21 -32.03
N LEU A 619 -28.03 -13.16 -31.74
CA LEU A 619 -27.95 -12.59 -30.40
C LEU A 619 -29.31 -12.08 -29.86
N CYS A 620 -30.17 -11.48 -30.69
CA CYS A 620 -31.50 -11.06 -30.28
C CYS A 620 -32.39 -12.25 -29.89
N ASP A 621 -32.33 -13.35 -30.64
CA ASP A 621 -33.13 -14.54 -30.37
C ASP A 621 -32.73 -15.16 -29.02
N ILE A 622 -31.43 -15.18 -28.72
CA ILE A 622 -30.92 -15.64 -27.42
C ILE A 622 -31.42 -14.75 -26.29
N ALA A 623 -31.33 -13.42 -26.44
CA ALA A 623 -31.82 -12.49 -25.43
C ALA A 623 -33.30 -12.72 -25.12
N LEU A 624 -34.10 -13.00 -26.16
CA LEU A 624 -35.51 -13.32 -26.02
C LEU A 624 -35.75 -14.69 -25.35
N ILE A 625 -35.05 -15.74 -25.80
CA ILE A 625 -35.15 -17.10 -25.25
C ILE A 625 -34.73 -17.13 -23.77
N SER A 626 -33.70 -16.36 -23.40
CA SER A 626 -33.24 -16.21 -22.00
C SER A 626 -34.09 -15.25 -21.17
N GLY A 627 -35.09 -14.56 -21.76
CA GLY A 627 -35.99 -13.64 -21.06
C GLY A 627 -35.37 -12.28 -20.71
N HIS A 628 -34.26 -11.89 -21.34
CA HIS A 628 -33.55 -10.64 -21.08
C HIS A 628 -34.03 -9.50 -21.99
N MET A 629 -35.26 -9.02 -21.74
CA MET A 629 -35.95 -8.04 -22.60
C MET A 629 -35.18 -6.74 -22.84
N ALA A 630 -34.44 -6.21 -21.85
CA ALA A 630 -33.66 -4.99 -22.03
C ALA A 630 -32.49 -5.19 -23.01
N VAL A 631 -31.86 -6.36 -22.99
CA VAL A 631 -30.80 -6.74 -23.95
C VAL A 631 -31.40 -6.96 -25.33
N TYR A 632 -32.56 -7.62 -25.41
CA TYR A 632 -33.30 -7.80 -26.67
C TYR A 632 -33.59 -6.46 -27.35
N GLN A 633 -34.23 -5.53 -26.61
CA GLN A 633 -34.59 -4.20 -27.13
C GLN A 633 -33.38 -3.41 -27.62
N TYR A 634 -32.26 -3.49 -26.89
CA TYR A 634 -31.01 -2.83 -27.29
C TYR A 634 -30.46 -3.39 -28.61
N LEU A 635 -30.43 -4.72 -28.76
CA LEU A 635 -29.91 -5.37 -29.96
C LEU A 635 -30.83 -5.17 -31.18
N GLU A 636 -32.15 -5.20 -30.99
CA GLU A 636 -33.15 -4.97 -32.04
C GLU A 636 -33.14 -3.52 -32.54
N GLY A 637 -33.01 -2.55 -31.62
CA GLY A 637 -32.88 -1.13 -31.97
C GLY A 637 -31.66 -0.80 -32.82
N ARG A 638 -30.57 -1.58 -32.70
CA ARG A 638 -29.38 -1.47 -33.54
C ARG A 638 -29.48 -2.21 -34.88
N ALA A 639 -30.22 -3.33 -34.92
CA ALA A 639 -30.45 -4.08 -36.15
C ALA A 639 -31.37 -3.36 -37.16
N THR A 640 -32.12 -2.35 -36.71
CA THR A 640 -33.06 -1.57 -37.52
C THR A 640 -32.49 -0.23 -38.00
N THR A 641 -31.29 0.15 -37.55
CA THR A 641 -30.66 1.45 -37.80
C THR A 641 -29.36 1.38 -38.62
N GLY A 642 -28.88 0.18 -38.94
CA GLY A 642 -27.81 -0.08 -39.91
C GLY A 642 -28.36 -0.76 -41.16
#